data_AF-G3GTI5-F1
#
_entry.id   AF-G3GTI5-F1
#
_cell.length_a   1.000
_cell.length_b   1.000
_cell.length_c   1.000
_cell.angle_alpha   90.00
_cell.angle_beta   90.00
_cell.angle_gamma   90.00
#
_symmetry.space_group_name_H-M   'P 1'
#
loop_
_entity.id
_entity.type
_entity.pdbx_description
1 polymer ?
#
loop_
_entity_poly.entity_id
_entity_poly.type
_entity_poly.pdbx_seq_one_letter_code
_entity_poly.pdbx_strand_id
1 'polypeptide(L)'
;MAAQIKLLLEIPEKIWSSMETSQHLQATQLYLLCCHLHSLLQLDSSSSRYSPILSRFPILIRQVAAASHFRSTILHESKMLLKCQNVSDQAVAEALCSIMLLEESSPRQALTDFLMARKATIQKLLNQPHHGAGIKAQICSLVELLATTLNQAHALFYTLPEGVLPDPSLPCGLLFSTLETITSQHPTGKGIGVLQGEMRLCSWFRHLPASIMEFQPELRTLAHPISQEYLKDTLQKWIDMCNEDIKNGITNLLMYVKSMKGLAGIRDAIWDLLTNESASHGWEVVCRRLLEKPLLFWEDLMQQLFLDRLQTLTREGFESISSSSKELLVSALQELEASNSTSNKHVHFEQNMSLFLWSESPSDLPPDAAWVSVANRAQFANSGLSMKAQAVSPCVQSFCSALDSKLKVKLDDLLAYLPSSDTPLPKDPSPMHQAKNSAFDRYSDAGTVQDMLRTQSVACIKYVVGCIQAELQTIEEVTRDQKDVLHGTKLHAVLFMARLCQSLGELCPHLKQCIVGKCGGSEKPAREARTLKKQGKGKAQEVLPAQAQWQEVKEVLLQQSVMAYRVWSSALVKFLICGFTQPLLLSDAGSILATATNWDELEIQEETESGSSVTSKIRLPTQPSWYVQSFLFSLCQEVNRVGGHALPKVTLQEMLKNCMGQVIAAYEQLTEEQQVKKEGTFPMTQNRALQLLYDLRYLNIVLTSKGEEVKSGRSKPDSRIEKVTERLEALIDPFDLDVFTPHLSSNLNRLVQRTSVLFGLVTGTENQFASRSSTFNSQEPHNILPLASSQIRFGLLPLSMASTRKAKATSRGVETQAQVSAKRRGSPSSSNPLPHSASKPPPAFRNKQLGTIWQCTKAAFNGGATEYKVSLSLSL
;
A
#
# COMPACT_ATOMS: atom_id res chain seq x y z
N MET A 1 28.65 -64.75 -54.00
CA MET A 1 27.75 -65.64 -53.23
C MET A 1 28.15 -65.78 -51.75
N ALA A 2 29.24 -66.47 -51.38
CA ALA A 2 29.60 -66.65 -49.96
C ALA A 2 29.77 -65.32 -49.18
N ALA A 3 30.39 -64.32 -49.81
CA ALA A 3 30.49 -62.95 -49.29
C ALA A 3 29.11 -62.27 -49.07
N GLN A 4 28.12 -62.51 -49.94
CA GLN A 4 26.77 -61.97 -49.81
C GLN A 4 25.98 -62.66 -48.68
N ILE A 5 26.16 -63.97 -48.52
CA ILE A 5 25.54 -64.73 -47.41
C ILE A 5 26.13 -64.29 -46.07
N LYS A 6 27.46 -64.08 -46.00
CA LYS A 6 28.12 -63.53 -44.81
C LYS A 6 27.62 -62.11 -44.48
N LEU A 7 27.56 -61.24 -45.48
CA LEU A 7 27.00 -59.89 -45.35
C LEU A 7 25.57 -59.89 -44.79
N LEU A 8 24.70 -60.78 -45.29
CA LEU A 8 23.32 -60.90 -44.82
C LEU A 8 23.20 -61.41 -43.37
N LEU A 9 24.20 -62.15 -42.87
CA LEU A 9 24.28 -62.61 -41.48
C LEU A 9 24.77 -61.52 -40.52
N GLU A 10 25.67 -60.63 -40.97
CA GLU A 10 26.26 -59.56 -40.16
C GLU A 10 25.40 -58.28 -40.13
N ILE A 11 24.58 -58.02 -41.15
CA ILE A 11 23.73 -56.82 -41.22
C ILE A 11 22.78 -56.65 -40.01
N PRO A 12 22.06 -57.68 -39.51
CA PRO A 12 21.16 -57.52 -38.35
C PRO A 12 21.88 -57.00 -37.08
N GLU A 13 23.08 -57.49 -36.80
CA GLU A 13 23.90 -57.02 -35.66
C GLU A 13 24.39 -55.59 -35.88
N LYS A 14 24.76 -55.24 -37.12
CA LYS A 14 25.18 -53.88 -37.45
C LYS A 14 24.03 -52.87 -37.41
N ILE A 15 22.82 -53.24 -37.86
CA ILE A 15 21.60 -52.42 -37.71
C ILE A 15 21.36 -52.12 -36.22
N TRP A 16 21.45 -53.14 -35.36
CA TRP A 16 21.31 -52.97 -33.90
C TRP A 16 22.37 -51.99 -33.35
N SER A 17 23.65 -52.17 -33.72
CA SER A 17 24.72 -51.26 -33.27
C SER A 17 24.54 -49.82 -33.73
N SER A 18 24.01 -49.59 -34.94
CA SER A 18 23.71 -48.25 -35.46
C SER A 18 22.47 -47.62 -34.80
N MET A 19 21.54 -48.42 -34.29
CA MET A 19 20.43 -47.92 -33.47
C MET A 19 20.92 -47.51 -32.07
N GLU A 20 21.79 -48.32 -31.44
CA GLU A 20 22.42 -47.97 -30.15
C GLU A 20 23.25 -46.68 -30.23
N THR A 21 23.94 -46.42 -31.35
CA THR A 21 24.65 -45.14 -31.58
C THR A 21 23.74 -43.99 -32.06
N SER A 22 22.42 -44.19 -32.11
CA SER A 22 21.42 -43.22 -32.61
C SER A 22 21.58 -42.80 -34.09
N GLN A 23 22.29 -43.58 -34.90
CA GLN A 23 22.54 -43.35 -36.33
C GLN A 23 21.44 -43.99 -37.20
N HIS A 24 20.22 -43.47 -37.06
CA HIS A 24 18.99 -43.99 -37.67
C HIS A 24 19.07 -44.09 -39.20
N LEU A 25 19.76 -43.15 -39.85
CA LEU A 25 19.94 -43.14 -41.29
C LEU A 25 20.81 -44.32 -41.75
N GLN A 26 21.92 -44.59 -41.04
CA GLN A 26 22.81 -45.71 -41.36
C GLN A 26 22.10 -47.05 -41.14
N ALA A 27 21.34 -47.18 -40.05
CA ALA A 27 20.48 -48.34 -39.82
C ALA A 27 19.45 -48.55 -40.95
N THR A 28 18.84 -47.46 -41.44
CA THR A 28 17.90 -47.49 -42.57
C THR A 28 18.56 -47.91 -43.88
N GLN A 29 19.75 -47.38 -44.20
CA GLN A 29 20.50 -47.76 -45.38
C GLN A 29 20.93 -49.24 -45.35
N LEU A 30 21.38 -49.74 -44.20
CA LEU A 30 21.72 -51.16 -44.00
C LEU A 30 20.49 -52.06 -44.11
N TYR A 31 19.32 -51.62 -43.64
CA TYR A 31 18.05 -52.33 -43.85
C TYR A 31 17.64 -52.38 -45.32
N LEU A 32 17.71 -51.26 -46.05
CA LEU A 32 17.40 -51.22 -47.49
C LEU A 32 18.39 -52.06 -48.31
N LEU A 33 19.67 -52.08 -47.91
CA LEU A 33 20.69 -52.98 -48.47
C LEU A 33 20.35 -54.45 -48.18
N CYS A 34 19.84 -54.78 -47.00
CA CYS A 34 19.35 -56.12 -46.65
C CYS A 34 18.20 -56.55 -47.58
N CYS A 35 17.23 -55.67 -47.80
CA CYS A 35 16.12 -55.90 -48.74
C CYS A 35 16.62 -56.06 -50.19
N HIS A 36 17.58 -55.24 -50.63
CA HIS A 36 18.16 -55.35 -51.96
C HIS A 36 18.93 -56.66 -52.13
N LEU A 37 19.78 -57.04 -51.17
CA LEU A 37 20.48 -58.34 -51.14
C LEU A 37 19.50 -59.52 -51.15
N HIS A 38 18.39 -59.44 -50.41
CA HIS A 38 17.33 -60.44 -50.46
C HIS A 38 16.70 -60.53 -51.84
N SER A 39 16.40 -59.40 -52.48
CA SER A 39 15.82 -59.36 -53.83
C SER A 39 16.78 -59.89 -54.88
N LEU A 40 18.08 -59.57 -54.81
CA LEU A 40 19.11 -60.13 -55.69
C LEU A 40 19.25 -61.64 -55.51
N LEU A 41 19.27 -62.12 -54.25
CA LEU A 41 19.33 -63.56 -53.95
C LEU A 41 18.04 -64.33 -54.33
N GLN A 42 16.94 -63.64 -54.63
CA GLN A 42 15.73 -64.19 -55.26
C GLN A 42 15.75 -64.07 -56.80
N LEU A 43 16.30 -62.99 -57.35
CA LEU A 43 16.26 -62.66 -58.78
C LEU A 43 17.43 -63.22 -59.61
N ASP A 44 18.56 -63.57 -58.99
CA ASP A 44 19.71 -64.27 -59.62
C ASP A 44 19.39 -65.74 -60.01
N SER A 45 18.12 -66.07 -60.26
CA SER A 45 17.69 -67.33 -60.87
C SER A 45 18.00 -67.42 -62.37
N SER A 46 18.42 -66.32 -63.01
CA SER A 46 18.60 -66.21 -64.47
C SER A 46 19.88 -66.81 -65.04
N SER A 47 20.74 -67.46 -64.23
CA SER A 47 22.02 -68.02 -64.72
C SER A 47 22.52 -69.32 -64.07
N SER A 48 21.73 -70.05 -63.26
CA SER A 48 22.20 -71.37 -62.79
C SER A 48 21.11 -72.40 -62.44
N ARG A 49 21.42 -73.68 -62.67
CA ARG A 49 20.56 -74.85 -62.44
C ARG A 49 20.50 -75.26 -60.96
N TYR A 50 20.17 -74.34 -60.06
CA TYR A 50 20.00 -74.63 -58.64
C TYR A 50 18.72 -74.01 -58.06
N SER A 51 18.05 -74.78 -57.20
CA SER A 51 16.92 -74.34 -56.35
C SER A 51 17.26 -73.03 -55.63
N PRO A 52 16.27 -72.12 -55.40
CA PRO A 52 16.51 -70.86 -54.68
C PRO A 52 17.32 -71.07 -53.42
N ILE A 53 18.43 -70.36 -53.27
CA ILE A 53 19.43 -70.56 -52.21
C ILE A 53 18.82 -70.45 -50.80
N LEU A 54 17.72 -69.69 -50.68
CA LEU A 54 16.89 -69.57 -49.47
C LEU A 54 16.27 -70.89 -49.01
N SER A 55 15.90 -71.82 -49.91
CA SER A 55 15.37 -73.14 -49.55
C SER A 55 16.44 -74.05 -48.93
N ARG A 56 17.70 -73.82 -49.29
CA ARG A 56 18.88 -74.59 -48.85
C ARG A 56 19.48 -74.07 -47.55
N PHE A 57 19.16 -72.82 -47.16
CA PHE A 57 19.59 -72.21 -45.91
C PHE A 57 18.42 -71.48 -45.21
N PRO A 58 17.53 -72.21 -44.47
CA PRO A 58 16.41 -71.62 -43.73
C PRO A 58 16.80 -70.52 -42.73
N ILE A 59 18.07 -70.51 -42.29
CA ILE A 59 18.66 -69.48 -41.43
C ILE A 59 18.57 -68.09 -42.09
N LEU A 60 18.74 -68.00 -43.42
CA LEU A 60 18.65 -66.72 -44.14
C LEU A 60 17.21 -66.19 -44.18
N ILE A 61 16.21 -67.07 -44.29
CA ILE A 61 14.79 -66.70 -44.19
C ILE A 61 14.50 -66.16 -42.79
N ARG A 62 15.00 -66.82 -41.73
CA ARG A 62 14.85 -66.35 -40.34
C ARG A 62 15.53 -65.00 -40.10
N GLN A 63 16.70 -64.75 -40.69
CA GLN A 63 17.41 -63.48 -40.54
C GLN A 63 16.77 -62.34 -41.33
N VAL A 64 16.22 -62.59 -42.52
CA VAL A 64 15.43 -61.59 -43.25
C VAL A 64 14.11 -61.29 -42.52
N ALA A 65 13.48 -62.30 -41.90
CA ALA A 65 12.32 -62.08 -41.03
C ALA A 65 12.69 -61.25 -39.79
N ALA A 66 13.83 -61.52 -39.14
CA ALA A 66 14.35 -60.69 -38.05
C ALA A 66 14.60 -59.24 -38.49
N ALA A 67 15.23 -59.05 -39.66
CA ALA A 67 15.46 -57.73 -40.24
C ALA A 67 14.15 -56.98 -40.53
N SER A 68 13.06 -57.67 -40.89
CA SER A 68 11.76 -57.04 -41.14
C SER A 68 11.18 -56.32 -39.91
N HIS A 69 11.49 -56.79 -38.69
CA HIS A 69 11.08 -56.12 -37.45
C HIS A 69 11.82 -54.80 -37.22
N PHE A 70 13.07 -54.66 -37.69
CA PHE A 70 13.81 -53.39 -37.57
C PHE A 70 13.16 -52.25 -38.34
N ARG A 71 12.42 -52.51 -39.42
CA ARG A 71 11.63 -51.48 -40.11
C ARG A 71 10.68 -50.76 -39.15
N SER A 72 9.94 -51.50 -38.33
CA SER A 72 9.04 -50.91 -37.33
C SER A 72 9.78 -50.24 -36.19
N THR A 73 10.91 -50.79 -35.72
CA THR A 73 11.66 -50.21 -34.60
C THR A 73 12.37 -48.91 -35.02
N ILE A 74 13.04 -48.89 -36.18
CA ILE A 74 13.69 -47.68 -36.74
C ILE A 74 12.65 -46.57 -36.99
N LEU A 75 11.45 -46.91 -37.50
CA LEU A 75 10.35 -45.96 -37.65
C LEU A 75 9.80 -45.45 -36.31
N HIS A 76 9.75 -46.30 -35.29
CA HIS A 76 9.33 -45.87 -33.96
C HIS A 76 10.36 -44.93 -33.32
N GLU A 77 11.64 -45.31 -33.34
CA GLU A 77 12.73 -44.53 -32.73
C GLU A 77 12.94 -43.20 -33.46
N SER A 78 12.92 -43.18 -34.80
CA SER A 78 12.99 -41.91 -35.56
C SER A 78 11.80 -41.00 -35.25
N LYS A 79 10.56 -41.52 -35.22
CA LYS A 79 9.37 -40.74 -34.80
C LYS A 79 9.35 -40.36 -33.32
N MET A 80 10.17 -41.00 -32.48
CA MET A 80 10.42 -40.60 -31.10
C MET A 80 11.51 -39.54 -30.99
N LEU A 81 12.55 -39.56 -31.83
CA LEU A 81 13.54 -38.48 -31.93
C LEU A 81 12.91 -37.16 -32.36
N LEU A 82 11.93 -37.15 -33.27
CA LEU A 82 11.19 -35.93 -33.65
C LEU A 82 10.45 -35.28 -32.47
N LYS A 83 10.26 -36.00 -31.36
CA LYS A 83 9.63 -35.51 -30.12
C LYS A 83 10.66 -35.01 -29.11
N CYS A 84 11.94 -35.26 -29.29
CA CYS A 84 12.99 -34.87 -28.35
C CYS A 84 13.42 -33.41 -28.56
N GLN A 85 13.58 -32.68 -27.46
CA GLN A 85 13.84 -31.24 -27.48
C GLN A 85 15.29 -30.90 -27.89
N ASN A 86 16.27 -31.65 -27.38
CA ASN A 86 17.70 -31.32 -27.50
C ASN A 86 18.41 -32.21 -28.54
N VAL A 87 17.90 -32.24 -29.77
CA VAL A 87 18.45 -33.03 -30.89
C VAL A 87 19.10 -32.10 -31.90
N SER A 88 20.27 -32.46 -32.42
CA SER A 88 20.95 -31.68 -33.45
C SER A 88 20.17 -31.71 -34.78
N ASP A 89 20.24 -30.61 -35.54
CA ASP A 89 19.52 -30.48 -36.82
C ASP A 89 19.86 -31.62 -37.80
N GLN A 90 21.13 -32.07 -37.78
CA GLN A 90 21.59 -33.22 -38.56
C GLN A 90 20.90 -34.53 -38.16
N ALA A 91 20.76 -34.82 -36.87
CA ALA A 91 20.08 -36.03 -36.41
C ALA A 91 18.56 -35.98 -36.69
N VAL A 92 17.95 -34.79 -36.70
CA VAL A 92 16.56 -34.62 -37.16
C VAL A 92 16.45 -34.82 -38.68
N ALA A 93 17.39 -34.30 -39.47
CA ALA A 93 17.45 -34.55 -40.91
C ALA A 93 17.57 -36.05 -41.23
N GLU A 94 18.49 -36.75 -40.55
CA GLU A 94 18.71 -38.18 -40.67
C GLU A 94 17.47 -39.01 -40.27
N ALA A 95 16.77 -38.63 -39.20
CA ALA A 95 15.51 -39.26 -38.79
C ALA A 95 14.39 -39.05 -39.83
N LEU A 96 14.24 -37.84 -40.38
CA LEU A 96 13.25 -37.55 -41.42
C LEU A 96 13.57 -38.27 -42.73
N CYS A 97 14.84 -38.30 -43.15
CA CYS A 97 15.28 -39.08 -44.31
C CYS A 97 15.00 -40.58 -44.11
N SER A 98 15.22 -41.10 -42.90
CA SER A 98 14.90 -42.49 -42.55
C SER A 98 13.40 -42.79 -42.69
N ILE A 99 12.54 -41.88 -42.22
CA ILE A 99 11.08 -41.99 -42.36
C ILE A 99 10.67 -41.93 -43.84
N MET A 100 11.20 -40.96 -44.61
CA MET A 100 10.88 -40.82 -46.04
C MET A 100 11.31 -42.04 -46.88
N LEU A 101 12.49 -42.60 -46.61
CA LEU A 101 13.01 -43.79 -47.31
C LEU A 101 12.26 -45.08 -46.94
N LEU A 102 11.69 -45.17 -45.73
CA LEU A 102 10.93 -46.34 -45.30
C LEU A 102 9.44 -46.24 -45.65
N GLU A 103 8.79 -45.11 -45.40
CA GLU A 103 7.35 -44.90 -45.62
C GLU A 103 7.01 -44.32 -47.01
N GLU A 104 8.00 -44.14 -47.88
CA GLU A 104 7.88 -43.59 -49.26
C GLU A 104 7.25 -42.18 -49.31
N SER A 105 7.33 -41.44 -48.19
CA SER A 105 6.62 -40.18 -47.99
C SER A 105 7.27 -38.97 -48.68
N SER A 106 6.45 -37.99 -49.08
CA SER A 106 6.94 -36.75 -49.70
C SER A 106 7.52 -35.77 -48.66
N PRO A 107 8.41 -34.84 -49.06
CA PRO A 107 8.93 -33.80 -48.15
C PRO A 107 7.82 -32.98 -47.45
N ARG A 108 6.69 -32.75 -48.12
CA ARG A 108 5.51 -32.05 -47.54
C ARG A 108 4.82 -32.88 -46.45
N GLN A 109 4.76 -34.19 -46.62
CA GLN A 109 4.23 -35.09 -45.58
C GLN A 109 5.20 -35.15 -44.40
N ALA A 110 6.50 -35.28 -44.65
CA ALA A 110 7.53 -35.28 -43.59
C ALA A 110 7.52 -33.97 -42.75
N LEU A 111 7.31 -32.81 -43.39
CA LEU A 111 7.08 -31.53 -42.68
C LEU A 111 5.82 -31.59 -41.80
N THR A 112 4.71 -32.13 -42.32
CA THR A 112 3.45 -32.24 -41.59
C THR A 112 3.59 -33.18 -40.38
N ASP A 113 4.24 -34.33 -40.56
CA ASP A 113 4.47 -35.32 -39.51
C ASP A 113 5.42 -34.78 -38.42
N PHE A 114 6.46 -34.02 -38.80
CA PHE A 114 7.33 -33.30 -37.87
C PHE A 114 6.55 -32.28 -37.02
N LEU A 115 5.77 -31.41 -37.66
CA LEU A 115 4.99 -30.38 -36.97
C LEU A 115 3.91 -31.00 -36.06
N MET A 116 3.27 -32.09 -36.48
CA MET A 116 2.30 -32.82 -35.66
C MET A 116 2.96 -33.55 -34.48
N ALA A 117 4.16 -34.12 -34.65
CA ALA A 117 4.94 -34.68 -33.56
C ALA A 117 5.33 -33.60 -32.52
N ARG A 118 5.77 -32.43 -32.99
CA ARG A 118 6.08 -31.27 -32.13
C ARG A 118 4.84 -30.73 -31.40
N LYS A 119 3.69 -30.63 -32.08
CA LYS A 119 2.40 -30.27 -31.44
C LYS A 119 2.01 -31.26 -30.34
N ALA A 120 2.12 -32.56 -30.59
CA ALA A 120 1.83 -33.59 -29.59
C ALA A 120 2.76 -33.48 -28.36
N THR A 121 4.03 -33.06 -28.54
CA THR A 121 4.93 -32.79 -27.40
C THR A 121 4.57 -31.53 -26.62
N ILE A 122 4.12 -30.46 -27.29
CA ILE A 122 3.58 -29.26 -26.63
C ILE A 122 2.38 -29.64 -25.74
N GLN A 123 1.40 -30.36 -26.29
CA GLN A 123 0.24 -30.83 -25.53
C GLN A 123 0.64 -31.74 -24.36
N LYS A 124 1.61 -32.66 -24.55
CA LYS A 124 2.13 -33.51 -23.47
C LYS A 124 2.87 -32.71 -22.38
N LEU A 125 3.54 -31.62 -22.73
CA LEU A 125 4.24 -30.75 -21.77
C LEU A 125 3.26 -29.94 -20.92
N LEU A 126 2.21 -29.40 -21.56
CA LEU A 126 1.16 -28.62 -20.91
C LEU A 126 0.26 -29.46 -19.99
N ASN A 127 -0.02 -30.72 -20.37
CA ASN A 127 -0.88 -31.63 -19.62
C ASN A 127 -0.15 -32.53 -18.60
N GLN A 128 1.12 -32.25 -18.29
CA GLN A 128 1.92 -33.09 -17.37
C GLN A 128 1.62 -32.79 -15.89
N PRO A 129 1.32 -33.81 -15.06
CA PRO A 129 1.07 -33.61 -13.63
C PRO A 129 2.31 -33.07 -12.90
N HIS A 130 2.10 -32.08 -12.03
CA HIS A 130 3.13 -31.20 -11.45
C HIS A 130 4.03 -31.86 -10.37
N HIS A 131 4.56 -33.06 -10.61
CA HIS A 131 5.30 -33.85 -9.61
C HIS A 131 6.80 -34.03 -9.91
N GLY A 132 7.31 -33.48 -11.02
CA GLY A 132 8.72 -33.60 -11.42
C GLY A 132 9.41 -32.27 -11.73
N ALA A 133 8.91 -31.52 -12.71
CA ALA A 133 9.45 -30.22 -13.09
C ALA A 133 8.60 -29.08 -12.50
N GLY A 134 9.25 -28.04 -11.95
CA GLY A 134 8.55 -26.84 -11.52
C GLY A 134 7.95 -26.06 -12.71
N ILE A 135 6.85 -25.34 -12.48
CA ILE A 135 6.11 -24.58 -13.51
C ILE A 135 7.04 -23.68 -14.35
N LYS A 136 8.02 -23.03 -13.72
CA LYS A 136 9.08 -22.26 -14.37
C LYS A 136 9.80 -23.05 -15.47
N ALA A 137 10.23 -24.28 -15.16
CA ALA A 137 10.93 -25.15 -16.11
C ALA A 137 10.00 -25.63 -17.23
N GLN A 138 8.75 -26.02 -16.92
CA GLN A 138 7.77 -26.42 -17.93
C GLN A 138 7.51 -25.30 -18.96
N ILE A 139 7.39 -24.06 -18.50
CA ILE A 139 7.18 -22.89 -19.38
C ILE A 139 8.45 -22.56 -20.17
N CYS A 140 9.65 -22.65 -19.57
CA CYS A 140 10.90 -22.46 -20.31
C CYS A 140 11.09 -23.50 -21.42
N SER A 141 10.86 -24.79 -21.11
CA SER A 141 10.91 -25.88 -22.10
C SER A 141 9.89 -25.72 -23.23
N LEU A 142 8.74 -25.09 -22.97
CA LEU A 142 7.75 -24.78 -24.00
C LEU A 142 8.28 -23.74 -24.99
N VAL A 143 8.83 -22.63 -24.48
CA VAL A 143 9.41 -21.56 -25.31
C VAL A 143 10.60 -22.08 -26.13
N GLU A 144 11.47 -22.85 -25.49
CA GLU A 144 12.63 -23.49 -26.13
C GLU A 144 12.21 -24.54 -27.18
N LEU A 145 11.14 -25.31 -26.95
CA LEU A 145 10.58 -26.24 -27.94
C LEU A 145 9.99 -25.51 -29.15
N LEU A 146 9.35 -24.35 -28.97
CA LEU A 146 8.83 -23.53 -30.07
C LEU A 146 9.97 -22.93 -30.90
N ALA A 147 10.97 -22.34 -30.24
CA ALA A 147 12.14 -21.76 -30.89
C ALA A 147 12.95 -22.81 -31.67
N THR A 148 13.23 -23.96 -31.05
CA THR A 148 13.93 -25.09 -31.72
C THR A 148 13.12 -25.66 -32.88
N THR A 149 11.79 -25.76 -32.77
CA THR A 149 10.95 -26.24 -33.88
C THR A 149 11.02 -25.32 -35.10
N LEU A 150 10.99 -24.00 -34.90
CA LEU A 150 11.07 -23.02 -36.01
C LEU A 150 12.48 -22.93 -36.60
N ASN A 151 13.52 -22.97 -35.77
CA ASN A 151 14.91 -23.03 -36.24
C ASN A 151 15.18 -24.32 -37.03
N GLN A 152 14.68 -25.48 -36.57
CA GLN A 152 14.78 -26.74 -37.30
C GLN A 152 13.97 -26.74 -38.59
N ALA A 153 12.77 -26.14 -38.61
CA ALA A 153 11.99 -25.99 -39.83
C ALA A 153 12.74 -25.16 -40.89
N HIS A 154 13.46 -24.11 -40.47
CA HIS A 154 14.37 -23.35 -41.34
C HIS A 154 15.55 -24.22 -41.81
N ALA A 155 16.30 -24.82 -40.89
CA ALA A 155 17.50 -25.61 -41.23
C ALA A 155 17.20 -26.77 -42.19
N LEU A 156 16.06 -27.45 -42.01
CA LEU A 156 15.70 -28.65 -42.74
C LEU A 156 15.00 -28.36 -44.08
N PHE A 157 13.97 -27.51 -44.07
CA PHE A 157 13.03 -27.38 -45.20
C PHE A 157 13.15 -26.06 -45.97
N TYR A 158 13.76 -25.01 -45.41
CA TYR A 158 13.95 -23.76 -46.13
C TYR A 158 15.09 -23.88 -47.13
N THR A 159 14.82 -23.50 -48.39
CA THR A 159 15.82 -23.41 -49.46
C THR A 159 16.01 -21.95 -49.86
N LEU A 160 17.27 -21.56 -50.07
CA LEU A 160 17.62 -20.18 -50.45
C LEU A 160 17.15 -19.89 -51.89
N PRO A 161 16.56 -18.71 -52.18
CA PRO A 161 16.34 -18.28 -53.56
C PRO A 161 17.65 -18.18 -54.35
N GLU A 162 17.59 -18.48 -55.64
CA GLU A 162 18.74 -18.34 -56.55
C GLU A 162 19.29 -16.91 -56.53
N GLY A 163 20.59 -16.77 -56.25
CA GLY A 163 21.31 -15.49 -56.25
C GLY A 163 21.58 -14.84 -54.88
N VAL A 164 21.10 -15.43 -53.77
CA VAL A 164 21.43 -14.94 -52.41
C VAL A 164 22.65 -15.68 -51.86
N LEU A 165 23.59 -14.97 -51.21
CA LEU A 165 24.74 -15.61 -50.54
C LEU A 165 24.29 -16.36 -49.28
N PRO A 166 24.78 -17.59 -49.03
CA PRO A 166 24.50 -18.31 -47.80
C PRO A 166 25.15 -17.62 -46.60
N ASP A 167 24.39 -17.46 -45.53
CA ASP A 167 24.88 -16.92 -44.25
C ASP A 167 25.56 -18.06 -43.46
N PRO A 168 26.86 -17.95 -43.12
CA PRO A 168 27.57 -19.03 -42.41
C PRO A 168 27.04 -19.29 -40.98
N SER A 169 26.17 -18.42 -40.45
CA SER A 169 25.57 -18.59 -39.11
C SER A 169 24.24 -19.38 -39.11
N LEU A 170 23.61 -19.60 -40.27
CA LEU A 170 22.28 -20.22 -40.37
C LEU A 170 22.26 -21.35 -41.41
N PRO A 171 22.28 -22.63 -41.00
CA PRO A 171 22.14 -23.75 -41.94
C PRO A 171 20.78 -23.71 -42.64
N CYS A 172 20.72 -24.23 -43.87
CA CYS A 172 19.49 -24.33 -44.65
C CYS A 172 19.56 -25.52 -45.62
N GLY A 173 18.40 -26.04 -46.03
CA GLY A 173 18.29 -27.16 -46.99
C GLY A 173 18.89 -28.48 -46.51
N LEU A 174 19.12 -28.68 -45.21
CA LEU A 174 19.85 -29.83 -44.67
C LEU A 174 19.19 -31.18 -44.98
N LEU A 175 17.85 -31.22 -45.09
CA LEU A 175 17.13 -32.40 -45.56
C LEU A 175 17.48 -32.73 -47.02
N PHE A 176 17.56 -31.72 -47.89
CA PHE A 176 17.84 -31.92 -49.31
C PHE A 176 19.31 -32.28 -49.54
N SER A 177 20.26 -31.66 -48.83
CA SER A 177 21.68 -32.02 -48.95
C SER A 177 22.00 -33.40 -48.37
N THR A 178 21.32 -33.83 -47.30
CA THR A 178 21.44 -35.21 -46.81
C THR A 178 20.82 -36.20 -47.79
N LEU A 179 19.60 -35.98 -48.28
CA LEU A 179 18.98 -36.82 -49.32
C LEU A 179 19.86 -36.89 -50.59
N GLU A 180 20.42 -35.78 -51.07
CA GLU A 180 21.32 -35.76 -52.22
C GLU A 180 22.60 -36.56 -51.94
N THR A 181 23.20 -36.42 -50.76
CA THR A 181 24.39 -37.22 -50.36
C THR A 181 24.12 -38.73 -50.38
N ILE A 182 22.88 -39.15 -50.11
CA ILE A 182 22.45 -40.54 -50.05
C ILE A 182 22.03 -41.09 -51.43
N THR A 183 21.45 -40.24 -52.28
CA THR A 183 20.77 -40.65 -53.53
C THR A 183 21.44 -40.19 -54.83
N SER A 184 22.48 -39.34 -54.76
CA SER A 184 23.18 -38.83 -55.94
C SER A 184 24.09 -39.89 -56.58
N GLN A 185 23.77 -40.22 -57.83
CA GLN A 185 24.61 -41.05 -58.71
C GLN A 185 25.84 -40.26 -59.19
N HIS A 186 26.83 -40.08 -58.33
CA HIS A 186 28.09 -39.43 -58.72
C HIS A 186 28.95 -40.37 -59.58
N PRO A 187 29.27 -40.04 -60.85
CA PRO A 187 29.96 -40.94 -61.78
C PRO A 187 31.47 -41.13 -61.51
N THR A 188 31.96 -40.72 -60.33
CA THR A 188 33.40 -40.66 -60.02
C THR A 188 33.75 -41.20 -58.63
N GLY A 189 33.59 -42.51 -58.40
CA GLY A 189 34.39 -43.34 -57.46
C GLY A 189 34.55 -42.90 -55.99
N LYS A 190 33.82 -41.88 -55.54
CA LYS A 190 33.90 -41.25 -54.21
C LYS A 190 32.53 -41.10 -53.55
N GLY A 191 31.54 -41.86 -54.01
CA GLY A 191 30.27 -41.99 -53.30
C GLY A 191 30.48 -42.54 -51.90
N ILE A 192 29.72 -42.00 -50.93
CA ILE A 192 29.60 -42.54 -49.59
C ILE A 192 28.73 -43.81 -49.67
N GLY A 193 29.31 -44.89 -50.21
CA GLY A 193 28.64 -46.19 -50.24
C GLY A 193 28.31 -46.66 -48.84
N VAL A 194 27.08 -47.15 -48.65
CA VAL A 194 26.44 -47.58 -47.38
C VAL A 194 27.37 -48.40 -46.47
N LEU A 195 28.25 -49.20 -47.07
CA LEU A 195 29.31 -49.94 -46.39
C LEU A 195 30.54 -49.03 -46.13
N GLN A 196 30.48 -48.23 -45.07
CA GLN A 196 31.63 -47.49 -44.53
C GLN A 196 32.28 -48.21 -43.33
N GLY A 197 33.53 -47.84 -43.02
CA GLY A 197 34.26 -48.35 -41.86
C GLY A 197 34.78 -49.79 -42.00
N GLU A 198 34.70 -50.55 -40.91
CA GLU A 198 35.32 -51.88 -40.70
C GLU A 198 35.09 -52.90 -41.84
N MET A 199 33.93 -52.81 -42.51
CA MET A 199 33.57 -53.74 -43.59
C MET A 199 34.47 -53.56 -44.83
N ARG A 200 35.02 -52.36 -45.07
CA ARG A 200 36.00 -52.11 -46.15
C ARG A 200 37.37 -52.73 -45.87
N LEU A 201 37.69 -53.00 -44.60
CA LEU A 201 38.95 -53.62 -44.16
C LEU A 201 38.91 -55.15 -44.26
N CYS A 202 37.73 -55.74 -44.39
CA CYS A 202 37.55 -57.18 -44.47
C CYS A 202 38.00 -57.76 -45.82
N SER A 203 38.80 -58.83 -45.79
CA SER A 203 39.34 -59.47 -46.99
C SER A 203 38.27 -59.93 -48.00
N TRP A 204 37.08 -60.29 -47.51
CA TRP A 204 35.95 -60.74 -48.34
C TRP A 204 35.22 -59.61 -49.09
N PHE A 205 35.48 -58.35 -48.74
CA PHE A 205 34.89 -57.16 -49.40
C PHE A 205 35.26 -57.07 -50.89
N ARG A 206 36.45 -57.54 -51.27
CA ARG A 206 36.94 -57.62 -52.66
C ARG A 206 36.15 -58.58 -53.57
N HIS A 207 35.24 -59.37 -52.99
CA HIS A 207 34.44 -60.38 -53.70
C HIS A 207 32.94 -60.04 -53.71
N LEU A 208 32.57 -58.79 -53.40
CA LEU A 208 31.21 -58.27 -53.56
C LEU A 208 31.01 -57.72 -54.99
N PRO A 209 29.87 -58.02 -55.65
CA PRO A 209 29.49 -57.40 -56.92
C PRO A 209 29.36 -55.87 -56.84
N ALA A 210 29.62 -55.19 -57.96
CA ALA A 210 29.49 -53.73 -58.08
C ALA A 210 28.09 -53.22 -57.67
N SER A 211 27.02 -53.96 -58.00
CA SER A 211 25.63 -53.65 -57.62
C SER A 211 25.38 -53.55 -56.10
N ILE A 212 26.27 -54.13 -55.27
CA ILE A 212 26.18 -54.06 -53.80
C ILE A 212 27.16 -53.02 -53.24
N MET A 213 28.24 -52.74 -53.96
CA MET A 213 29.26 -51.74 -53.62
C MET A 213 28.79 -50.31 -53.90
N GLU A 214 27.98 -50.15 -54.96
CA GLU A 214 27.42 -48.89 -55.45
C GLU A 214 25.93 -48.72 -55.06
N PHE A 215 25.40 -49.61 -54.20
CA PHE A 215 24.00 -49.53 -53.77
C PHE A 215 23.71 -48.21 -53.05
N GLN A 216 22.80 -47.44 -53.63
CA GLN A 216 22.16 -46.28 -53.03
C GLN A 216 20.64 -46.55 -52.98
N PRO A 217 19.93 -46.12 -51.92
CA PRO A 217 18.49 -46.32 -51.83
C PRO A 217 17.76 -45.36 -52.77
N GLU A 218 16.92 -45.90 -53.66
CA GLU A 218 16.14 -45.10 -54.61
C GLU A 218 14.90 -44.47 -53.93
N LEU A 219 14.76 -43.14 -54.03
CA LEU A 219 13.52 -42.44 -53.73
C LEU A 219 12.52 -42.65 -54.88
N ARG A 220 11.45 -43.42 -54.63
CA ARG A 220 10.33 -43.58 -55.58
C ARG A 220 9.49 -42.32 -55.77
N THR A 221 9.56 -41.39 -54.82
CA THR A 221 8.80 -40.15 -54.79
C THR A 221 9.75 -38.96 -55.01
N LEU A 222 9.55 -38.18 -56.06
CA LEU A 222 10.45 -37.07 -56.43
C LEU A 222 10.51 -35.99 -55.33
N ALA A 223 11.67 -35.87 -54.68
CA ALA A 223 11.94 -34.92 -53.60
C ALA A 223 12.15 -33.47 -54.11
N HIS A 224 11.10 -32.87 -54.64
CA HIS A 224 11.11 -31.45 -55.01
C HIS A 224 11.23 -30.56 -53.77
N PRO A 225 11.99 -29.44 -53.83
CA PRO A 225 11.98 -28.40 -52.81
C PRO A 225 10.56 -27.92 -52.48
N ILE A 226 10.30 -27.65 -51.20
CA ILE A 226 9.03 -27.09 -50.77
C ILE A 226 9.00 -25.60 -51.16
N SER A 227 7.98 -25.19 -51.93
CA SER A 227 7.71 -23.79 -52.25
C SER A 227 7.54 -22.96 -50.98
N GLN A 228 8.23 -21.81 -50.90
CA GLN A 228 8.28 -20.97 -49.70
C GLN A 228 6.88 -20.55 -49.21
N GLU A 229 5.95 -20.25 -50.12
CA GLU A 229 4.55 -19.96 -49.80
C GLU A 229 3.86 -21.09 -49.02
N TYR A 230 4.01 -22.34 -49.49
CA TYR A 230 3.44 -23.52 -48.82
C TYR A 230 4.08 -23.79 -47.46
N LEU A 231 5.39 -23.58 -47.32
CA LEU A 231 6.11 -23.71 -46.05
C LEU A 231 5.58 -22.69 -45.03
N LYS A 232 5.48 -21.41 -45.43
CA LYS A 232 4.90 -20.32 -44.65
C LYS A 232 3.47 -20.60 -44.22
N ASP A 233 2.60 -20.97 -45.16
CA ASP A 233 1.19 -21.29 -44.91
C ASP A 233 1.01 -22.44 -43.90
N THR A 234 1.86 -23.47 -44.00
CA THR A 234 1.81 -24.65 -43.12
C THR A 234 2.33 -24.31 -41.72
N LEU A 235 3.40 -23.51 -41.63
CA LEU A 235 3.95 -23.05 -40.35
C LEU A 235 3.02 -22.07 -39.63
N GLN A 236 2.39 -21.13 -40.35
CA GLN A 236 1.42 -20.21 -39.75
C GLN A 236 0.22 -20.97 -39.17
N LYS A 237 -0.37 -21.90 -39.95
CA LYS A 237 -1.46 -22.76 -39.47
C LYS A 237 -1.05 -23.59 -38.25
N TRP A 238 0.18 -24.09 -38.20
CA TRP A 238 0.70 -24.80 -37.04
C TRP A 238 0.87 -23.90 -35.81
N ILE A 239 1.40 -22.68 -35.97
CA ILE A 239 1.49 -21.69 -34.90
C ILE A 239 0.09 -21.38 -34.37
N ASP A 240 -0.87 -21.05 -35.25
CA ASP A 240 -2.26 -20.74 -34.85
C ASP A 240 -2.91 -21.92 -34.12
N MET A 241 -2.70 -23.15 -34.58
CA MET A 241 -3.14 -24.38 -33.91
C MET A 241 -2.47 -24.64 -32.57
N CYS A 242 -1.23 -24.19 -32.36
CA CYS A 242 -0.53 -24.32 -31.09
C CYS A 242 -0.89 -23.19 -30.12
N ASN A 243 -1.19 -21.98 -30.62
CA ASN A 243 -1.48 -20.80 -29.81
C ASN A 243 -2.67 -21.02 -28.85
N GLU A 244 -3.75 -21.65 -29.29
CA GLU A 244 -4.90 -21.94 -28.42
C GLU A 244 -4.59 -23.03 -27.38
N ASP A 245 -3.83 -24.08 -27.75
CA ASP A 245 -3.36 -25.08 -26.78
C ASP A 245 -2.43 -24.44 -25.73
N ILE A 246 -1.52 -23.56 -26.17
CA ILE A 246 -0.56 -22.82 -25.34
C ILE A 246 -1.28 -21.87 -24.39
N LYS A 247 -2.24 -21.06 -24.86
CA LYS A 247 -3.01 -20.13 -24.00
C LYS A 247 -3.73 -20.88 -22.90
N ASN A 248 -4.46 -21.94 -23.24
CA ASN A 248 -5.20 -22.74 -22.27
C ASN A 248 -4.26 -23.45 -21.29
N GLY A 249 -3.19 -24.06 -21.80
CA GLY A 249 -2.18 -24.75 -21.00
C GLY A 249 -1.44 -23.82 -20.03
N ILE A 250 -0.90 -22.70 -20.52
CA ILE A 250 -0.23 -21.69 -19.67
C ILE A 250 -1.21 -21.13 -18.64
N THR A 251 -2.45 -20.79 -19.01
CA THR A 251 -3.45 -20.28 -18.06
C THR A 251 -3.65 -21.28 -16.90
N ASN A 252 -3.82 -22.56 -17.22
CA ASN A 252 -3.93 -23.62 -16.21
C ASN A 252 -2.67 -23.73 -15.34
N LEU A 253 -1.47 -23.67 -15.93
CA LEU A 253 -0.21 -23.69 -15.18
C LEU A 253 -0.06 -22.47 -14.24
N LEU A 254 -0.46 -21.28 -14.69
CA LEU A 254 -0.39 -20.04 -13.93
C LEU A 254 -1.38 -20.00 -12.75
N MET A 255 -2.50 -20.72 -12.79
CA MET A 255 -3.42 -20.86 -11.66
C MET A 255 -2.77 -21.45 -10.41
N TYR A 256 -1.75 -22.30 -10.55
CA TYR A 256 -1.00 -22.86 -9.42
C TYR A 256 0.01 -21.87 -8.81
N VAL A 257 0.36 -20.79 -9.51
CA VAL A 257 1.25 -19.73 -9.00
C VAL A 257 0.44 -18.82 -8.06
N LYS A 258 0.84 -18.77 -6.78
CA LYS A 258 0.13 -18.03 -5.71
C LYS A 258 0.76 -16.69 -5.32
N SER A 259 1.93 -16.34 -5.87
CA SER A 259 2.65 -15.10 -5.52
C SER A 259 3.13 -14.34 -6.75
N MET A 260 3.13 -13.00 -6.64
CA MET A 260 3.55 -12.10 -7.72
C MET A 260 5.06 -12.22 -7.99
N LYS A 261 5.85 -12.45 -6.94
CA LYS A 261 7.26 -12.84 -7.03
C LYS A 261 7.47 -14.17 -7.78
N GLY A 262 6.54 -15.11 -7.69
CA GLY A 262 6.54 -16.34 -8.47
C GLY A 262 6.37 -16.08 -9.97
N LEU A 263 5.42 -15.21 -10.34
CA LEU A 263 5.24 -14.78 -11.73
C LEU A 263 6.47 -14.04 -12.28
N ALA A 264 7.03 -13.10 -11.50
CA ALA A 264 8.26 -12.39 -11.86
C ALA A 264 9.41 -13.37 -12.14
N GLY A 265 9.65 -14.33 -11.23
CA GLY A 265 10.70 -15.33 -11.40
C GLY A 265 10.52 -16.32 -12.57
N ILE A 266 9.32 -16.40 -13.15
CA ILE A 266 9.04 -17.11 -14.41
C ILE A 266 9.31 -16.19 -15.61
N ARG A 267 8.79 -14.94 -15.62
CA ARG A 267 9.10 -13.93 -16.66
C ARG A 267 10.62 -13.78 -16.83
N ASP A 268 11.32 -13.58 -15.72
CA ASP A 268 12.76 -13.35 -15.72
C ASP A 268 13.51 -14.58 -16.27
N ALA A 269 13.00 -15.80 -16.05
CA ALA A 269 13.55 -17.02 -16.63
C ALA A 269 13.40 -17.09 -18.16
N ILE A 270 12.24 -16.68 -18.67
CA ILE A 270 11.96 -16.62 -20.12
C ILE A 270 12.84 -15.55 -20.75
N TRP A 271 13.03 -14.42 -20.05
CA TRP A 271 13.93 -13.36 -20.48
C TRP A 271 15.39 -13.81 -20.52
N ASP A 272 15.89 -14.48 -19.48
CA ASP A 272 17.24 -15.05 -19.45
C ASP A 272 17.45 -16.07 -20.60
N LEU A 273 16.43 -16.90 -20.87
CA LEU A 273 16.46 -17.92 -21.92
C LEU A 273 16.52 -17.31 -23.33
N LEU A 274 15.65 -16.35 -23.64
CA LEU A 274 15.59 -15.72 -24.96
C LEU A 274 16.73 -14.71 -25.20
N THR A 275 17.28 -14.12 -24.14
CA THR A 275 18.41 -13.18 -24.21
C THR A 275 19.76 -13.91 -24.41
N ASN A 276 19.79 -15.23 -24.26
CA ASN A 276 21.01 -16.03 -24.44
C ASN A 276 21.52 -15.93 -25.89
N GLU A 277 22.85 -15.85 -26.07
CA GLU A 277 23.46 -15.47 -27.36
C GLU A 277 23.15 -16.47 -28.49
N SER A 278 22.99 -17.76 -28.16
CA SER A 278 22.65 -18.83 -29.10
C SER A 278 21.20 -18.82 -29.60
N ALA A 279 20.29 -18.18 -28.88
CA ALA A 279 18.88 -18.09 -29.24
C ALA A 279 18.53 -16.78 -29.97
N SER A 280 19.30 -15.72 -29.72
CA SER A 280 19.05 -14.37 -30.25
C SER A 280 19.69 -14.14 -31.62
N HIS A 281 20.87 -14.70 -31.90
CA HIS A 281 21.52 -14.55 -33.20
C HIS A 281 20.73 -15.27 -34.31
N GLY A 282 20.24 -14.50 -35.28
CA GLY A 282 19.51 -15.02 -36.44
C GLY A 282 18.01 -15.24 -36.25
N TRP A 283 17.45 -15.15 -35.04
CA TRP A 283 16.01 -15.39 -34.80
C TRP A 283 15.09 -14.48 -35.63
N GLU A 284 15.39 -13.18 -35.69
CA GLU A 284 14.66 -12.25 -36.55
C GLU A 284 14.74 -12.63 -38.04
N VAL A 285 15.89 -13.15 -38.47
CA VAL A 285 16.13 -13.54 -39.87
C VAL A 285 15.35 -14.81 -40.20
N VAL A 286 15.32 -15.79 -39.30
CA VAL A 286 14.50 -17.00 -39.39
C VAL A 286 13.01 -16.64 -39.44
N CYS A 287 12.52 -15.79 -38.54
CA CYS A 287 11.13 -15.33 -38.53
C CYS A 287 10.76 -14.60 -39.83
N ARG A 288 11.58 -13.65 -40.30
CA ARG A 288 11.32 -12.95 -41.57
C ARG A 288 11.31 -13.90 -42.77
N ARG A 289 12.19 -14.92 -42.80
CA ARG A 289 12.26 -15.92 -43.89
C ARG A 289 11.10 -16.92 -43.89
N LEU A 290 10.58 -17.29 -42.71
CA LEU A 290 9.50 -18.28 -42.58
C LEU A 290 8.09 -17.68 -42.50
N LEU A 291 7.94 -16.49 -41.93
CA LEU A 291 6.65 -15.90 -41.53
C LEU A 291 6.44 -14.45 -42.02
N GLU A 292 7.44 -13.83 -42.65
CA GLU A 292 7.51 -12.39 -43.04
C GLU A 292 7.42 -11.36 -41.90
N LYS A 293 6.95 -11.76 -40.71
CA LYS A 293 6.84 -10.95 -39.51
C LYS A 293 7.78 -11.48 -38.41
N PRO A 294 8.30 -10.62 -37.51
CA PRO A 294 8.93 -11.10 -36.29
C PRO A 294 7.86 -11.79 -35.42
N LEU A 295 8.15 -12.99 -34.92
CA LEU A 295 7.34 -13.66 -33.92
C LEU A 295 7.90 -13.33 -32.53
N LEU A 296 7.10 -12.67 -31.70
CA LEU A 296 7.50 -12.22 -30.36
C LEU A 296 6.83 -13.12 -29.30
N PHE A 297 7.57 -14.14 -28.85
CA PHE A 297 7.04 -15.14 -27.91
C PHE A 297 6.43 -14.53 -26.63
N TRP A 298 6.97 -13.41 -26.14
CA TRP A 298 6.46 -12.76 -24.95
C TRP A 298 5.18 -11.96 -25.27
N GLU A 299 5.28 -10.97 -26.14
CA GLU A 299 4.21 -10.03 -26.49
C GLU A 299 2.99 -10.72 -27.14
N ASP A 300 3.21 -11.63 -28.09
CA ASP A 300 2.13 -12.25 -28.89
C ASP A 300 1.37 -13.35 -28.12
N LEU A 301 2.04 -14.05 -27.18
CA LEU A 301 1.51 -15.29 -26.59
C LEU A 301 1.40 -15.30 -25.06
N MET A 302 2.26 -14.57 -24.33
CA MET A 302 2.44 -14.77 -22.89
C MET A 302 2.08 -13.55 -22.05
N GLN A 303 2.39 -12.33 -22.52
CA GLN A 303 2.25 -11.09 -21.77
C GLN A 303 0.85 -10.93 -21.16
N GLN A 304 -0.21 -11.08 -21.98
CA GLN A 304 -1.60 -10.94 -21.51
C GLN A 304 -1.97 -12.01 -20.46
N LEU A 305 -1.52 -13.26 -20.62
CA LEU A 305 -1.81 -14.34 -19.66
C LEU A 305 -1.15 -14.08 -18.29
N PHE A 306 0.05 -13.49 -18.29
CA PHE A 306 0.74 -13.07 -17.07
C PHE A 306 0.06 -11.86 -16.43
N LEU A 307 -0.39 -10.88 -17.22
CA LEU A 307 -1.16 -9.72 -16.76
C LEU A 307 -2.49 -10.14 -16.11
N ASP A 308 -3.25 -11.04 -16.74
CA ASP A 308 -4.54 -11.54 -16.22
C ASP A 308 -4.35 -12.28 -14.89
N ARG A 309 -3.31 -13.13 -14.79
CA ARG A 309 -3.00 -13.80 -13.52
C ARG A 309 -2.52 -12.82 -12.45
N LEU A 310 -1.72 -11.82 -12.82
CA LEU A 310 -1.26 -10.77 -11.91
C LEU A 310 -2.42 -9.90 -11.41
N GLN A 311 -3.39 -9.58 -12.27
CA GLN A 311 -4.63 -8.91 -11.91
C GLN A 311 -5.46 -9.73 -10.92
N THR A 312 -5.57 -11.03 -11.16
CA THR A 312 -6.28 -11.96 -10.28
C THR A 312 -5.62 -12.02 -8.90
N LEU A 313 -4.30 -12.25 -8.83
CA LEU A 313 -3.55 -12.31 -7.56
C LEU A 313 -3.55 -10.99 -6.78
N THR A 314 -3.55 -9.86 -7.49
CA THR A 314 -3.65 -8.53 -6.88
C THR A 314 -5.04 -8.33 -6.28
N ARG A 315 -6.10 -8.63 -7.04
CA ARG A 315 -7.49 -8.53 -6.58
C ARG A 315 -7.76 -9.42 -5.36
N GLU A 316 -7.49 -10.72 -5.46
CA GLU A 316 -7.59 -11.68 -4.34
C GLU A 316 -6.80 -11.21 -3.10
N GLY A 317 -5.62 -10.62 -3.34
CA GLY A 317 -4.78 -10.05 -2.29
C GLY A 317 -5.42 -8.87 -1.54
N PHE A 318 -6.00 -7.91 -2.27
CA PHE A 318 -6.65 -6.74 -1.66
C PHE A 318 -8.05 -7.06 -1.11
N GLU A 319 -8.77 -8.03 -1.67
CA GLU A 319 -10.01 -8.57 -1.10
C GLU A 319 -9.75 -9.25 0.25
N SER A 320 -8.70 -10.06 0.36
CA SER A 320 -8.28 -10.69 1.63
C SER A 320 -7.79 -9.68 2.68
N ILE A 321 -7.15 -8.58 2.26
CA ILE A 321 -6.84 -7.46 3.17
C ILE A 321 -8.14 -6.80 3.63
N SER A 322 -9.05 -6.50 2.71
CA SER A 322 -10.33 -5.83 2.98
C SER A 322 -11.23 -6.64 3.93
N SER A 323 -11.36 -7.96 3.71
CA SER A 323 -12.13 -8.84 4.60
C SER A 323 -11.53 -8.88 6.00
N SER A 324 -10.20 -9.00 6.10
CA SER A 324 -9.54 -9.03 7.39
C SER A 324 -9.55 -7.68 8.11
N SER A 325 -9.51 -6.55 7.40
CA SER A 325 -9.73 -5.24 8.01
C SER A 325 -11.14 -5.07 8.56
N LYS A 326 -12.16 -5.67 7.91
CA LYS A 326 -13.52 -5.73 8.46
C LYS A 326 -13.58 -6.62 9.71
N GLU A 327 -12.95 -7.79 9.70
CA GLU A 327 -12.87 -8.67 10.88
C GLU A 327 -12.18 -7.97 12.07
N LEU A 328 -11.04 -7.29 11.82
CA LEU A 328 -10.33 -6.51 12.84
C LEU A 328 -11.18 -5.35 13.38
N LEU A 329 -11.97 -4.69 12.52
CA LEU A 329 -12.88 -3.61 12.93
C LEU A 329 -13.97 -4.17 13.85
N VAL A 330 -14.65 -5.24 13.43
CA VAL A 330 -15.71 -5.89 14.22
C VAL A 330 -15.16 -6.42 15.56
N SER A 331 -13.97 -7.03 15.57
CA SER A 331 -13.31 -7.48 16.82
C SER A 331 -13.02 -6.31 17.77
N ALA A 332 -12.44 -5.22 17.25
CA ALA A 332 -12.13 -4.04 18.06
C ALA A 332 -13.41 -3.37 18.62
N LEU A 333 -14.50 -3.33 17.84
CA LEU A 333 -15.79 -2.83 18.30
C LEU A 333 -16.40 -3.72 19.39
N GLN A 334 -16.35 -5.05 19.23
CA GLN A 334 -16.82 -6.00 20.26
C GLN A 334 -16.01 -5.90 21.56
N GLU A 335 -14.69 -5.71 21.49
CA GLU A 335 -13.83 -5.48 22.66
C GLU A 335 -14.14 -4.16 23.39
N LEU A 336 -14.52 -3.11 22.65
CA LEU A 336 -14.99 -1.83 23.21
C LEU A 336 -16.38 -1.93 23.85
N GLU A 337 -17.23 -2.87 23.41
CA GLU A 337 -18.56 -3.11 23.97
C GLU A 337 -18.58 -4.07 25.17
N ALA A 338 -17.68 -5.05 25.22
CA ALA A 338 -17.63 -6.06 26.28
C ALA A 338 -17.05 -5.57 27.63
N SER A 339 -16.71 -4.29 27.75
CA SER A 339 -15.80 -3.74 28.77
C SER A 339 -16.41 -3.54 30.18
N ASN A 340 -17.17 -4.52 30.70
CA ASN A 340 -17.75 -4.47 32.05
C ASN A 340 -17.07 -5.40 33.07
N SER A 341 -16.02 -6.17 32.71
CA SER A 341 -15.47 -7.18 33.63
C SER A 341 -13.96 -7.49 33.58
N THR A 342 -13.16 -7.02 32.61
CA THR A 342 -11.70 -7.31 32.56
C THR A 342 -10.82 -6.13 32.12
N SER A 343 -9.64 -6.03 32.73
CA SER A 343 -8.83 -4.81 32.86
C SER A 343 -7.84 -4.53 31.72
N ASN A 344 -8.30 -4.49 30.47
CA ASN A 344 -7.46 -4.07 29.35
C ASN A 344 -7.22 -2.55 29.37
N LYS A 345 -6.04 -2.12 29.84
CA LYS A 345 -5.63 -0.69 29.88
C LYS A 345 -5.82 0.04 28.55
N HIS A 346 -5.61 -0.66 27.43
CA HIS A 346 -5.78 -0.11 26.08
C HIS A 346 -7.24 0.29 25.76
N VAL A 347 -8.23 -0.49 26.22
CA VAL A 347 -9.66 -0.18 26.07
C VAL A 347 -10.04 1.05 26.91
N HIS A 348 -9.54 1.15 28.14
CA HIS A 348 -9.75 2.34 28.98
C HIS A 348 -9.13 3.62 28.38
N PHE A 349 -8.04 3.52 27.61
CA PHE A 349 -7.46 4.65 26.89
C PHE A 349 -8.31 5.15 25.72
N GLU A 350 -9.09 4.28 25.06
CA GLU A 350 -10.10 4.71 24.07
C GLU A 350 -11.29 5.41 24.74
N GLN A 351 -11.71 4.89 25.90
CA GLN A 351 -12.80 5.46 26.70
C GLN A 351 -12.45 6.85 27.25
N ASN A 352 -11.20 7.04 27.70
CA ASN A 352 -10.71 8.31 28.24
C ASN A 352 -9.27 8.57 27.76
N MET A 353 -9.16 9.36 26.69
CA MET A 353 -7.92 9.76 26.04
C MET A 353 -7.05 10.64 26.95
N SER A 354 -7.63 11.36 27.90
CA SER A 354 -6.84 12.17 28.86
C SER A 354 -5.96 11.29 29.76
N LEU A 355 -6.43 10.09 30.13
CA LEU A 355 -5.63 9.12 30.90
C LEU A 355 -4.45 8.58 30.08
N PHE A 356 -4.61 8.44 28.76
CA PHE A 356 -3.53 8.05 27.87
C PHE A 356 -2.50 9.16 27.70
N LEU A 357 -2.95 10.39 27.44
CA LEU A 357 -2.10 11.57 27.27
C LEU A 357 -1.18 11.81 28.48
N TRP A 358 -1.72 11.68 29.70
CA TRP A 358 -0.99 11.91 30.95
C TRP A 358 -0.36 10.66 31.57
N SER A 359 -0.51 9.49 30.94
CA SER A 359 0.26 8.30 31.32
C SER A 359 1.72 8.45 30.88
N GLU A 360 2.68 7.96 31.68
CA GLU A 360 4.08 7.84 31.28
C GLU A 360 4.33 6.44 30.71
N SER A 361 4.99 6.34 29.55
CA SER A 361 5.44 5.06 28.98
C SER A 361 6.87 5.11 28.47
N PRO A 362 7.65 4.00 28.59
CA PRO A 362 9.05 3.97 28.15
C PRO A 362 9.22 4.14 26.63
N SER A 363 8.15 3.93 25.85
CA SER A 363 8.09 4.19 24.41
C SER A 363 7.89 5.66 24.04
N ASP A 364 7.64 6.57 24.99
CA ASP A 364 7.32 7.97 24.70
C ASP A 364 8.47 8.72 24.01
N LEU A 365 9.69 8.42 24.44
CA LEU A 365 10.93 8.91 23.87
C LEU A 365 11.60 7.78 23.06
N PRO A 366 12.08 8.04 21.83
CA PRO A 366 12.85 7.03 21.09
C PRO A 366 14.18 6.74 21.81
N PRO A 367 14.80 5.56 21.62
CA PRO A 367 15.98 5.13 22.38
C PRO A 367 17.22 6.02 22.14
N ASP A 368 17.27 6.71 21.00
CA ASP A 368 18.31 7.67 20.63
C ASP A 368 18.03 9.10 21.15
N ALA A 369 16.95 9.32 21.92
CA ALA A 369 16.44 10.65 22.22
C ALA A 369 17.43 11.57 22.97
N ALA A 370 18.31 10.99 23.77
CA ALA A 370 19.35 11.71 24.50
C ALA A 370 20.58 12.08 23.63
N TRP A 371 20.73 11.44 22.47
CA TRP A 371 21.96 11.46 21.66
C TRP A 371 21.77 12.12 20.30
N VAL A 372 20.58 12.02 19.70
CA VAL A 372 20.27 12.57 18.38
C VAL A 372 19.33 13.78 18.50
N SER A 373 19.77 14.94 18.01
CA SER A 373 18.95 16.15 17.94
C SER A 373 17.69 15.92 17.10
N VAL A 374 16.57 16.52 17.50
CA VAL A 374 15.26 16.41 16.81
C VAL A 374 15.36 16.76 15.32
N ALA A 375 16.23 17.70 14.93
CA ALA A 375 16.45 18.10 13.54
C ALA A 375 17.11 17.01 12.66
N ASN A 376 17.79 16.03 13.27
CA ASN A 376 18.54 14.98 12.58
C ASN A 376 17.83 13.62 12.61
N ARG A 377 16.66 13.50 13.26
CA ARG A 377 15.87 12.26 13.29
C ARG A 377 15.08 12.10 12.00
N ALA A 378 14.81 10.85 11.62
CA ALA A 378 13.86 10.55 10.57
C ALA A 378 12.47 11.13 10.93
N GLN A 379 11.81 11.80 9.97
CA GLN A 379 10.53 12.49 10.22
C GLN A 379 9.36 11.56 10.56
N PHE A 380 9.54 10.24 10.40
CA PHE A 380 8.56 9.18 10.71
C PHE A 380 8.98 8.32 11.92
N ALA A 381 9.77 8.88 12.84
CA ALA A 381 10.06 8.22 14.12
C ALA A 381 8.81 8.28 15.02
N ASN A 382 7.90 7.33 14.84
CA ASN A 382 6.64 7.16 15.59
C ASN A 382 6.92 6.86 17.08
N SER A 383 7.25 7.89 17.86
CA SER A 383 7.42 7.75 19.32
C SER A 383 6.06 7.76 20.03
N GLY A 384 5.97 7.15 21.21
CA GLY A 384 4.74 7.12 22.01
C GLY A 384 4.20 8.52 22.32
N LEU A 385 5.09 9.51 22.52
CA LEU A 385 4.71 10.91 22.73
C LEU A 385 4.08 11.54 21.47
N SER A 386 4.56 11.18 20.27
CA SER A 386 3.94 11.66 19.02
C SER A 386 2.52 11.11 18.84
N MET A 387 2.31 9.82 19.14
CA MET A 387 0.99 9.20 19.11
C MET A 387 0.03 9.84 20.14
N LYS A 388 0.51 10.09 21.38
CA LYS A 388 -0.26 10.81 22.42
C LYS A 388 -0.63 12.23 22.01
N ALA A 389 0.30 12.98 21.40
CA ALA A 389 0.05 14.33 20.91
C ALA A 389 -0.99 14.36 19.77
N GLN A 390 -1.08 13.30 18.98
CA GLN A 390 -2.09 13.10 17.93
C GLN A 390 -3.38 12.41 18.43
N ALA A 391 -3.49 12.08 19.72
CA ALA A 391 -4.57 11.28 20.31
C ALA A 391 -4.81 9.89 19.66
N VAL A 392 -3.74 9.28 19.14
CA VAL A 392 -3.77 7.93 18.55
C VAL A 392 -3.60 6.90 19.66
N SER A 393 -4.67 6.18 19.99
CA SER A 393 -4.61 5.13 21.01
C SER A 393 -3.77 3.91 20.57
N PRO A 394 -3.41 3.02 21.51
CA PRO A 394 -2.84 1.71 21.18
C PRO A 394 -3.76 0.81 20.34
N CYS A 395 -5.09 0.94 20.46
CA CYS A 395 -6.05 0.16 19.65
C CYS A 395 -6.00 0.58 18.17
N VAL A 396 -5.97 1.89 17.91
CA VAL A 396 -5.80 2.43 16.55
C VAL A 396 -4.41 2.08 15.98
N GLN A 397 -3.35 2.15 16.79
CA GLN A 397 -2.01 1.72 16.39
C GLN A 397 -1.96 0.23 16.02
N SER A 398 -2.62 -0.64 16.79
CA SER A 398 -2.74 -2.08 16.50
C SER A 398 -3.44 -2.33 15.17
N PHE A 399 -4.60 -1.70 14.93
CA PHE A 399 -5.31 -1.83 13.66
C PHE A 399 -4.46 -1.35 12.47
N CYS A 400 -3.88 -0.14 12.56
CA CYS A 400 -3.09 0.45 11.48
C CYS A 400 -1.83 -0.39 11.17
N SER A 401 -1.13 -0.91 12.18
CA SER A 401 0.04 -1.78 11.98
C SER A 401 -0.34 -3.16 11.41
N ALA A 402 -1.49 -3.72 11.79
CA ALA A 402 -2.01 -4.95 11.21
C ALA A 402 -2.36 -4.78 9.72
N LEU A 403 -3.00 -3.66 9.34
CA LEU A 403 -3.28 -3.34 7.93
C LEU A 403 -1.99 -3.05 7.15
N ASP A 404 -1.13 -2.17 7.66
CA ASP A 404 0.10 -1.75 6.98
C ASP A 404 1.08 -2.92 6.78
N SER A 405 1.17 -3.86 7.73
CA SER A 405 1.99 -5.07 7.57
C SER A 405 1.49 -6.00 6.45
N LYS A 406 0.17 -6.12 6.25
CA LYS A 406 -0.40 -6.90 5.14
C LYS A 406 -0.21 -6.20 3.79
N LEU A 407 -0.41 -4.87 3.75
CA LEU A 407 -0.10 -4.05 2.59
C LEU A 407 1.38 -4.15 2.21
N LYS A 408 2.28 -4.11 3.20
CA LYS A 408 3.72 -4.30 2.99
C LYS A 408 4.03 -5.63 2.33
N VAL A 409 3.51 -6.75 2.84
CA VAL A 409 3.78 -8.08 2.26
C VAL A 409 3.34 -8.14 0.79
N LYS A 410 2.18 -7.58 0.45
CA LYS A 410 1.71 -7.53 -0.95
C LYS A 410 2.53 -6.58 -1.82
N LEU A 411 2.95 -5.44 -1.28
CA LEU A 411 3.83 -4.50 -1.98
C LEU A 411 5.21 -5.10 -2.25
N ASP A 412 5.84 -5.73 -1.25
CA ASP A 412 7.14 -6.40 -1.37
C ASP A 412 7.10 -7.54 -2.40
N ASP A 413 5.99 -8.32 -2.46
CA ASP A 413 5.77 -9.35 -3.48
C ASP A 413 5.64 -8.77 -4.91
N LEU A 414 4.98 -7.61 -5.07
CA LEU A 414 4.78 -6.94 -6.35
C LEU A 414 6.04 -6.20 -6.81
N LEU A 415 6.83 -5.68 -5.88
CA LEU A 415 8.10 -5.00 -6.14
C LEU A 415 9.16 -5.93 -6.76
N ALA A 416 8.98 -7.25 -6.69
CA ALA A 416 9.78 -8.20 -7.46
C ALA A 416 9.44 -8.21 -8.97
N TYR A 417 8.22 -7.81 -9.35
CA TYR A 417 7.79 -7.70 -10.74
C TYR A 417 8.16 -6.34 -11.36
N LEU A 418 8.22 -5.27 -10.56
CA LEU A 418 8.61 -3.92 -10.98
C LEU A 418 10.14 -3.73 -11.05
N PRO A 419 10.64 -2.72 -11.80
CA PRO A 419 12.07 -2.42 -11.83
C PRO A 419 12.59 -1.96 -10.46
N SER A 420 13.80 -2.36 -10.12
CA SER A 420 14.49 -1.87 -8.93
C SER A 420 14.97 -0.44 -9.14
N SER A 421 14.72 0.43 -8.16
CA SER A 421 15.06 1.87 -8.23
C SER A 421 16.56 2.18 -8.29
N ASP A 422 17.41 1.16 -8.13
CA ASP A 422 18.87 1.26 -8.15
C ASP A 422 19.48 0.98 -9.54
N THR A 423 18.69 0.55 -10.52
CA THR A 423 19.13 0.63 -11.94
C THR A 423 18.95 2.05 -12.45
N PRO A 424 20.03 2.78 -12.80
CA PRO A 424 19.91 4.15 -13.29
C PRO A 424 19.21 4.16 -14.64
N LEU A 425 18.06 4.86 -14.71
CA LEU A 425 17.47 5.25 -16.00
C LEU A 425 18.54 6.00 -16.82
N PRO A 426 18.87 5.59 -18.05
CA PRO A 426 19.81 6.31 -18.90
C PRO A 426 19.25 7.70 -19.19
N LYS A 427 19.94 8.75 -18.73
CA LYS A 427 19.53 10.15 -18.93
C LYS A 427 19.93 10.69 -20.31
N ASP A 428 19.79 9.88 -21.36
CA ASP A 428 20.06 10.28 -22.74
C ASP A 428 18.93 9.82 -23.68
N PRO A 429 18.21 10.75 -24.33
CA PRO A 429 17.20 10.42 -25.34
C PRO A 429 17.89 10.09 -26.68
N SER A 430 18.72 9.02 -26.71
CA SER A 430 19.32 8.48 -27.93
C SER A 430 18.85 7.04 -28.18
N PRO A 431 17.85 6.82 -29.07
CA PRO A 431 17.16 5.54 -29.20
C PRO A 431 17.94 4.55 -30.09
N MET A 432 19.18 4.17 -29.74
CA MET A 432 19.97 3.29 -30.62
C MET A 432 21.02 2.33 -30.03
N HIS A 433 21.40 2.40 -28.75
CA HIS A 433 22.58 1.65 -28.25
C HIS A 433 22.46 0.80 -26.98
N GLN A 434 21.34 0.78 -26.25
CA GLN A 434 21.15 -0.18 -25.13
C GLN A 434 20.12 -1.29 -25.38
N ALA A 435 19.26 -1.15 -26.40
CA ALA A 435 18.20 -2.12 -26.70
C ALA A 435 18.61 -3.28 -27.63
N LYS A 436 19.88 -3.36 -28.06
CA LYS A 436 20.30 -4.31 -29.12
C LYS A 436 20.57 -5.75 -28.66
N ASN A 437 20.65 -6.00 -27.36
CA ASN A 437 21.03 -7.30 -26.79
C ASN A 437 20.00 -7.85 -25.79
N SER A 438 18.74 -7.39 -25.81
CA SER A 438 17.68 -7.85 -24.90
C SER A 438 16.49 -8.39 -25.68
N ALA A 439 16.03 -9.60 -25.36
CA ALA A 439 14.99 -10.27 -26.15
C ALA A 439 13.62 -9.58 -26.14
N PHE A 440 13.23 -8.97 -25.01
CA PHE A 440 12.02 -8.17 -24.85
C PHE A 440 12.15 -7.24 -23.64
N ASP A 441 11.23 -6.26 -23.51
CA ASP A 441 11.18 -5.36 -22.35
C ASP A 441 10.44 -6.00 -21.16
N ARG A 442 11.22 -6.42 -20.16
CA ARG A 442 10.74 -7.00 -18.88
C ARG A 442 9.75 -6.12 -18.11
N TYR A 443 9.78 -4.81 -18.32
CA TYR A 443 9.07 -3.82 -17.52
C TYR A 443 8.09 -2.97 -18.34
N SER A 444 7.82 -3.35 -19.58
CA SER A 444 6.77 -2.76 -20.45
C SER A 444 5.42 -2.62 -19.72
N ASP A 445 5.05 -3.63 -18.94
CA ASP A 445 3.82 -3.69 -18.14
C ASP A 445 3.82 -2.81 -16.87
N ALA A 446 4.95 -2.20 -16.49
CA ALA A 446 5.10 -1.56 -15.18
C ALA A 446 4.08 -0.45 -14.91
N GLY A 447 3.64 0.28 -15.94
CA GLY A 447 2.58 1.29 -15.83
C GLY A 447 1.23 0.65 -15.49
N THR A 448 0.81 -0.36 -16.26
CA THR A 448 -0.42 -1.13 -16.04
C THR A 448 -0.47 -1.76 -14.64
N VAL A 449 0.65 -2.32 -14.18
CA VAL A 449 0.77 -2.92 -12.84
C VAL A 449 0.68 -1.87 -11.73
N GLN A 450 1.27 -0.69 -11.90
CA GLN A 450 1.15 0.41 -10.93
C GLN A 450 -0.28 0.98 -10.87
N ASP A 451 -0.94 1.15 -12.00
CA ASP A 451 -2.32 1.66 -12.05
C ASP A 451 -3.33 0.63 -11.49
N MET A 452 -3.09 -0.66 -11.74
CA MET A 452 -3.83 -1.76 -11.11
C MET A 452 -3.66 -1.77 -9.59
N LEU A 453 -2.42 -1.67 -9.09
CA LEU A 453 -2.12 -1.58 -7.66
C LEU A 453 -2.80 -0.36 -7.01
N ARG A 454 -2.72 0.81 -7.67
CA ARG A 454 -3.37 2.05 -7.23
C ARG A 454 -4.87 1.86 -7.11
N THR A 455 -5.50 1.31 -8.16
CA THR A 455 -6.95 1.08 -8.22
C THR A 455 -7.43 0.13 -7.10
N GLN A 456 -6.75 -1.00 -6.91
CA GLN A 456 -7.11 -1.97 -5.85
C GLN A 456 -6.85 -1.41 -4.43
N SER A 457 -5.82 -0.59 -4.25
CA SER A 457 -5.53 0.09 -2.97
C SER A 457 -6.60 1.12 -2.62
N VAL A 458 -7.04 1.93 -3.59
CA VAL A 458 -8.14 2.89 -3.41
C VAL A 458 -9.45 2.16 -3.12
N ALA A 459 -9.74 1.06 -3.83
CA ALA A 459 -10.92 0.23 -3.59
C ALA A 459 -10.93 -0.38 -2.17
N CYS A 460 -9.79 -0.90 -1.71
CA CYS A 460 -9.63 -1.43 -0.36
C CYS A 460 -9.96 -0.40 0.72
N ILE A 461 -9.48 0.84 0.60
CA ILE A 461 -9.78 1.89 1.57
C ILE A 461 -11.24 2.36 1.47
N LYS A 462 -11.80 2.48 0.26
CA LYS A 462 -13.23 2.78 0.07
C LYS A 462 -14.12 1.69 0.69
N TYR A 463 -13.71 0.41 0.67
CA TYR A 463 -14.40 -0.67 1.36
C TYR A 463 -14.32 -0.56 2.90
N VAL A 464 -13.12 -0.33 3.47
CA VAL A 464 -12.95 -0.15 4.92
C VAL A 464 -13.75 1.06 5.42
N VAL A 465 -13.74 2.17 4.68
CA VAL A 465 -14.58 3.34 4.94
C VAL A 465 -16.07 2.99 4.87
N GLY A 466 -16.50 2.20 3.87
CA GLY A 466 -17.88 1.74 3.75
C GLY A 466 -18.34 0.89 4.94
N CYS A 467 -17.47 0.03 5.48
CA CYS A 467 -17.75 -0.71 6.71
C CYS A 467 -17.90 0.23 7.92
N ILE A 468 -16.98 1.18 8.11
CA ILE A 468 -17.07 2.19 9.18
C ILE A 468 -18.36 3.01 9.07
N GLN A 469 -18.74 3.42 7.85
CA GLN A 469 -19.96 4.19 7.62
C GLN A 469 -21.23 3.39 7.97
N ALA A 470 -21.28 2.10 7.67
CA ALA A 470 -22.42 1.24 8.03
C ALA A 470 -22.58 1.06 9.55
N GLU A 471 -21.48 0.88 10.28
CA GLU A 471 -21.49 0.81 11.75
C GLU A 471 -21.90 2.16 12.37
N LEU A 472 -21.40 3.28 11.84
CA LEU A 472 -21.79 4.63 12.27
C LEU A 472 -23.28 4.90 12.07
N GLN A 473 -23.85 4.52 10.93
CA GLN A 473 -25.29 4.65 10.65
C GLN A 473 -26.13 3.82 11.63
N THR A 474 -25.72 2.57 11.88
CA THR A 474 -26.39 1.68 12.85
C THR A 474 -26.39 2.26 14.27
N ILE A 475 -25.29 2.91 14.69
CA ILE A 475 -25.22 3.58 15.99
C ILE A 475 -26.04 4.89 16.00
N GLU A 476 -26.08 5.65 14.91
CA GLU A 476 -26.86 6.89 14.81
C GLU A 476 -28.38 6.63 14.89
N GLU A 477 -28.86 5.54 14.27
CA GLU A 477 -30.26 5.11 14.37
C GLU A 477 -30.62 4.75 15.82
N VAL A 478 -29.83 3.89 16.48
CA VAL A 478 -30.07 3.49 17.87
C VAL A 478 -30.01 4.68 18.85
N THR A 479 -29.13 5.66 18.61
CA THR A 479 -29.01 6.87 19.45
C THR A 479 -30.06 7.94 19.13
N ARG A 480 -30.90 7.75 18.11
CA ARG A 480 -32.05 8.62 17.82
C ARG A 480 -33.26 8.26 18.69
N ASP A 481 -33.42 6.97 19.01
CA ASP A 481 -34.62 6.44 19.67
C ASP A 481 -34.53 6.36 21.20
N GLN A 482 -33.31 6.36 21.78
CA GLN A 482 -33.08 6.20 23.23
C GLN A 482 -32.51 7.47 23.87
N LYS A 483 -33.12 7.93 24.97
CA LYS A 483 -32.74 9.17 25.67
C LYS A 483 -31.55 9.03 26.64
N ASP A 484 -31.25 7.82 27.13
CA ASP A 484 -30.33 7.58 28.26
C ASP A 484 -29.01 6.86 27.87
N VAL A 485 -28.28 7.36 26.85
CA VAL A 485 -27.09 6.67 26.30
C VAL A 485 -25.80 7.51 26.38
N LEU A 486 -25.44 7.96 27.57
CA LEU A 486 -24.32 8.91 27.76
C LEU A 486 -23.01 8.30 28.23
N HIS A 487 -23.10 7.11 28.80
CA HIS A 487 -21.97 6.22 29.04
C HIS A 487 -22.13 4.92 28.22
N GLY A 488 -22.85 5.00 27.10
CA GLY A 488 -22.97 3.90 26.16
C GLY A 488 -21.63 3.58 25.53
N THR A 489 -21.20 2.32 25.65
CA THR A 489 -20.04 1.74 24.96
C THR A 489 -19.99 2.10 23.47
N LYS A 490 -21.16 2.20 22.84
CA LYS A 490 -21.36 2.65 21.45
C LYS A 490 -20.79 4.04 21.13
N LEU A 491 -20.79 5.00 22.05
CA LEU A 491 -20.14 6.30 21.81
C LEU A 491 -18.61 6.20 21.81
N HIS A 492 -18.03 5.25 22.56
CA HIS A 492 -16.60 4.98 22.50
C HIS A 492 -16.21 4.32 21.17
N ALA A 493 -17.05 3.43 20.64
CA ALA A 493 -16.92 2.88 19.28
C ALA A 493 -16.93 3.97 18.19
N VAL A 494 -17.86 4.94 18.25
CA VAL A 494 -17.89 6.10 17.33
C VAL A 494 -16.57 6.90 17.37
N LEU A 495 -16.05 7.16 18.57
CA LEU A 495 -14.79 7.90 18.76
C LEU A 495 -13.57 7.12 18.27
N PHE A 496 -13.53 5.81 18.49
CA PHE A 496 -12.50 4.91 17.95
C PHE A 496 -12.48 4.97 16.41
N MET A 497 -13.65 4.84 15.76
CA MET A 497 -13.78 4.94 14.30
C MET A 497 -13.37 6.31 13.76
N ALA A 498 -13.70 7.39 14.47
CA ALA A 498 -13.29 8.74 14.10
C ALA A 498 -11.75 8.92 14.11
N ARG A 499 -11.09 8.44 15.17
CA ARG A 499 -9.62 8.46 15.32
C ARG A 499 -8.94 7.52 14.32
N LEU A 500 -9.53 6.36 14.05
CA LEU A 500 -9.02 5.40 13.07
C LEU A 500 -8.95 6.03 11.68
N CYS A 501 -10.05 6.64 11.21
CA CYS A 501 -10.08 7.34 9.92
C CYS A 501 -9.04 8.47 9.84
N GLN A 502 -8.89 9.27 10.90
CA GLN A 502 -7.88 10.33 10.99
C GLN A 502 -6.44 9.79 10.90
N SER A 503 -6.19 8.60 11.47
CA SER A 503 -4.84 8.05 11.63
C SER A 503 -4.38 7.16 10.46
N LEU A 504 -5.31 6.52 9.74
CA LEU A 504 -5.00 5.60 8.63
C LEU A 504 -4.11 6.24 7.55
N GLY A 505 -4.34 7.51 7.22
CA GLY A 505 -3.57 8.27 6.22
C GLY A 505 -2.16 8.68 6.65
N GLU A 506 -1.77 8.43 7.89
CA GLU A 506 -0.42 8.73 8.43
C GLU A 506 0.31 7.45 8.90
N LEU A 507 -0.41 6.52 9.54
CA LEU A 507 0.16 5.31 10.12
C LEU A 507 0.33 4.14 9.15
N CYS A 508 -0.22 4.23 7.93
CA CYS A 508 -0.06 3.23 6.87
C CYS A 508 0.86 3.75 5.74
N PRO A 509 2.20 3.83 5.94
CA PRO A 509 3.11 4.31 4.90
C PRO A 509 3.12 3.43 3.63
N HIS A 510 2.86 2.12 3.74
CA HIS A 510 2.81 1.24 2.56
C HIS A 510 1.55 1.50 1.72
N LEU A 511 0.45 1.95 2.32
CA LEU A 511 -0.73 2.42 1.57
C LEU A 511 -0.38 3.59 0.65
N LYS A 512 0.37 4.59 1.15
CA LYS A 512 0.85 5.70 0.32
C LYS A 512 1.72 5.18 -0.82
N GLN A 513 2.62 4.22 -0.55
CA GLN A 513 3.50 3.63 -1.57
C GLN A 513 2.73 2.86 -2.63
N CYS A 514 1.64 2.16 -2.29
CA CYS A 514 0.80 1.48 -3.28
C CYS A 514 0.02 2.45 -4.18
N ILE A 515 -0.35 3.64 -3.69
CA ILE A 515 -1.13 4.62 -4.45
C ILE A 515 -0.22 5.54 -5.29
N VAL A 516 0.82 6.11 -4.66
CA VAL A 516 1.73 7.09 -5.28
C VAL A 516 2.88 6.41 -6.04
N GLY A 517 3.15 5.13 -5.75
CA GLY A 517 4.38 4.44 -6.15
C GLY A 517 5.53 4.70 -5.18
N LYS A 518 6.70 4.13 -5.45
CA LYS A 518 7.92 4.36 -4.67
C LYS A 518 8.40 5.81 -4.83
N CYS A 519 8.01 6.67 -3.89
CA CYS A 519 8.58 8.01 -3.76
C CYS A 519 10.02 7.92 -3.21
N GLY A 520 10.98 7.70 -4.09
CA GLY A 520 12.43 7.69 -3.81
C GLY A 520 12.96 9.09 -3.48
N GLY A 521 12.56 9.63 -2.33
CA GLY A 521 12.99 10.93 -1.87
C GLY A 521 12.43 11.25 -0.50
N SER A 522 13.22 11.94 0.32
CA SER A 522 12.77 12.54 1.58
C SER A 522 11.79 13.68 1.28
N GLU A 523 10.53 13.32 1.00
CA GLU A 523 9.42 14.27 1.00
C GLU A 523 9.24 14.77 2.42
N LYS A 524 9.88 15.91 2.70
CA LYS A 524 9.41 16.83 3.73
C LYS A 524 7.92 17.03 3.46
N PRO A 525 7.00 16.66 4.36
CA PRO A 525 5.64 17.16 4.23
C PRO A 525 5.76 18.67 4.21
N ALA A 526 5.14 19.30 3.21
CA ALA A 526 4.94 20.74 3.27
C ALA A 526 4.16 20.99 4.55
N ARG A 527 4.83 21.52 5.58
CA ARG A 527 4.15 22.20 6.69
C ARG A 527 3.12 23.08 6.03
N GLU A 528 1.86 22.99 6.47
CA GLU A 528 0.84 23.95 6.12
C GLU A 528 1.37 25.34 6.51
N ALA A 529 1.95 26.01 5.51
CA ALA A 529 2.48 27.33 5.68
C ALA A 529 1.24 28.21 5.81
N ARG A 530 0.91 28.57 7.06
CA ARG A 530 -0.10 29.58 7.39
C ARG A 530 -0.04 30.67 6.33
N THR A 531 -1.07 30.73 5.48
CA THR A 531 -1.06 31.50 4.24
C THR A 531 -1.18 32.99 4.55
N LEU A 532 -0.05 33.58 4.96
CA LEU A 532 0.11 35.01 4.99
C LEU A 532 0.09 35.50 3.54
N LYS A 533 -1.08 35.94 3.09
CA LYS A 533 -1.35 36.36 1.71
C LYS A 533 -0.26 37.33 1.22
N LYS A 534 0.59 36.87 0.30
CA LYS A 534 1.28 37.75 -0.64
C LYS A 534 1.10 37.19 -2.04
N GLN A 535 0.26 37.87 -2.80
CA GLN A 535 -0.24 37.42 -4.10
C GLN A 535 0.86 37.59 -5.15
N GLY A 536 1.50 36.48 -5.55
CA GLY A 536 2.43 36.41 -6.67
C GLY A 536 1.93 35.41 -7.69
N LYS A 537 1.81 35.81 -8.97
CA LYS A 537 1.42 34.92 -10.08
C LYS A 537 2.54 33.89 -10.34
N GLY A 538 2.48 32.74 -9.67
CA GLY A 538 3.21 31.53 -10.07
C GLY A 538 2.30 30.61 -10.87
N LYS A 539 2.82 29.96 -11.92
CA LYS A 539 2.07 28.95 -12.68
C LYS A 539 1.70 27.79 -11.75
N ALA A 540 0.48 27.27 -11.88
CA ALA A 540 0.07 26.08 -11.15
C ALA A 540 1.02 24.93 -11.50
N GLN A 541 1.62 24.32 -10.49
CA GLN A 541 2.46 23.13 -10.66
C GLN A 541 1.52 21.95 -10.89
N GLU A 542 1.64 21.28 -12.04
CA GLU A 542 0.84 20.10 -12.37
C GLU A 542 1.06 19.02 -11.30
N VAL A 543 0.02 18.74 -10.53
CA VAL A 543 0.04 17.68 -9.52
C VAL A 543 -0.05 16.36 -10.26
N LEU A 544 0.96 15.50 -10.10
CA LEU A 544 0.96 14.15 -10.68
C LEU A 544 -0.35 13.41 -10.32
N PRO A 545 -1.04 12.75 -11.27
CA PRO A 545 -2.34 12.11 -11.01
C PRO A 545 -2.36 11.16 -9.81
N ALA A 546 -1.27 10.41 -9.59
CA ALA A 546 -1.11 9.51 -8.45
C ALA A 546 -1.09 10.25 -7.09
N GLN A 547 -0.49 11.45 -7.04
CA GLN A 547 -0.50 12.28 -5.84
C GLN A 547 -1.87 12.93 -5.60
N ALA A 548 -2.60 13.28 -6.67
CA ALA A 548 -3.98 13.77 -6.56
C ALA A 548 -4.92 12.71 -5.97
N GLN A 549 -4.83 11.45 -6.43
CA GLN A 549 -5.61 10.34 -5.86
C GLN A 549 -5.25 10.04 -4.41
N TRP A 550 -3.99 10.22 -3.99
CA TRP A 550 -3.63 10.12 -2.57
C TRP A 550 -4.25 11.23 -1.71
N GLN A 551 -4.38 12.45 -2.25
CA GLN A 551 -5.12 13.51 -1.56
C GLN A 551 -6.63 13.20 -1.51
N GLU A 552 -7.24 12.66 -2.56
CA GLU A 552 -8.65 12.20 -2.56
C GLU A 552 -8.88 11.16 -1.44
N VAL A 553 -8.02 10.14 -1.33
CA VAL A 553 -8.13 9.12 -0.26
C VAL A 553 -7.98 9.74 1.13
N LYS A 554 -7.05 10.68 1.32
CA LYS A 554 -6.92 11.43 2.58
C LYS A 554 -8.14 12.28 2.89
N GLU A 555 -8.73 12.92 1.89
CA GLU A 555 -9.93 13.73 2.06
C GLU A 555 -11.14 12.87 2.44
N VAL A 556 -11.35 11.73 1.77
CA VAL A 556 -12.42 10.78 2.12
C VAL A 556 -12.25 10.28 3.57
N LEU A 557 -11.04 9.92 3.98
CA LEU A 557 -10.75 9.52 5.36
C LEU A 557 -11.03 10.66 6.38
N LEU A 558 -10.65 11.90 6.06
CA LEU A 558 -10.90 13.06 6.92
C LEU A 558 -12.40 13.41 7.01
N GLN A 559 -13.12 13.38 5.89
CA GLN A 559 -14.57 13.60 5.84
C GLN A 559 -15.31 12.59 6.74
N GLN A 560 -14.94 11.31 6.66
CA GLN A 560 -15.54 10.24 7.46
C GLN A 560 -15.17 10.35 8.95
N SER A 561 -13.95 10.79 9.27
CA SER A 561 -13.56 11.15 10.64
C SER A 561 -14.43 12.27 11.22
N VAL A 562 -14.64 13.35 10.45
CA VAL A 562 -15.50 14.47 10.84
C VAL A 562 -16.97 14.03 10.99
N MET A 563 -17.49 13.19 10.09
CA MET A 563 -18.84 12.61 10.21
C MET A 563 -19.01 11.80 11.50
N ALA A 564 -18.05 10.92 11.83
CA ALA A 564 -18.07 10.15 13.07
C ALA A 564 -18.05 11.06 14.31
N TYR A 565 -17.17 12.06 14.34
CA TYR A 565 -17.17 13.05 15.42
C TYR A 565 -18.47 13.87 15.50
N ARG A 566 -19.18 14.08 14.39
CA ARG A 566 -20.48 14.77 14.36
C ARG A 566 -21.59 13.96 15.05
N VAL A 567 -21.58 12.63 14.90
CA VAL A 567 -22.50 11.73 15.61
C VAL A 567 -22.27 11.84 17.12
N TRP A 568 -21.01 11.75 17.56
CA TRP A 568 -20.65 11.92 18.98
C TRP A 568 -21.04 13.30 19.52
N SER A 569 -20.68 14.38 18.83
CA SER A 569 -20.95 15.73 19.32
C SER A 569 -22.44 16.06 19.35
N SER A 570 -23.22 15.59 18.37
CA SER A 570 -24.69 15.71 18.38
C SER A 570 -25.33 15.01 19.59
N ALA A 571 -24.89 13.78 19.90
CA ALA A 571 -25.36 13.05 21.08
C ALA A 571 -24.97 13.76 22.40
N LEU A 572 -23.72 14.22 22.52
CA LEU A 572 -23.22 14.95 23.68
C LEU A 572 -23.98 16.28 23.91
N VAL A 573 -24.23 17.05 22.85
CA VAL A 573 -24.97 18.32 22.95
C VAL A 573 -26.39 18.08 23.45
N LYS A 574 -27.12 17.11 22.89
CA LYS A 574 -28.48 16.74 23.36
C LYS A 574 -28.48 16.41 24.86
N PHE A 575 -27.52 15.59 25.28
CA PHE A 575 -26.99 15.49 26.64
C PHE A 575 -27.01 16.79 27.45
N LEU A 576 -25.95 17.57 27.30
CA LEU A 576 -25.66 18.68 28.20
C LEU A 576 -26.80 19.72 28.20
N ILE A 577 -27.50 19.85 27.08
CA ILE A 577 -28.69 20.71 26.95
C ILE A 577 -29.87 20.19 27.79
N CYS A 578 -30.18 18.89 27.83
CA CYS A 578 -31.23 18.37 28.72
C CYS A 578 -30.98 18.75 30.18
N GLY A 579 -29.74 18.56 30.66
CA GLY A 579 -29.34 18.94 32.02
C GLY A 579 -29.29 20.45 32.28
N PHE A 580 -29.13 21.27 31.24
CA PHE A 580 -29.18 22.74 31.31
C PHE A 580 -30.62 23.28 31.31
N THR A 581 -31.47 22.72 30.44
CA THR A 581 -32.85 23.18 30.22
C THR A 581 -33.77 22.84 31.39
N GLN A 582 -33.56 21.71 32.07
CA GLN A 582 -34.38 21.30 33.21
C GLN A 582 -34.33 22.34 34.36
N PRO A 583 -33.17 22.78 34.90
CA PRO A 583 -33.11 23.86 35.88
C PRO A 583 -33.60 25.22 35.38
N LEU A 584 -33.42 25.52 34.09
CA LEU A 584 -33.81 26.82 33.50
C LEU A 584 -35.34 27.01 33.48
N LEU A 585 -36.08 25.96 33.10
CA LEU A 585 -37.55 26.01 32.95
C LEU A 585 -38.30 25.80 34.28
N LEU A 586 -37.63 25.31 35.33
CA LEU A 586 -38.25 25.21 36.66
C LEU A 586 -38.64 26.61 37.18
N SER A 587 -39.85 26.70 37.72
CA SER A 587 -40.52 27.94 38.10
C SER A 587 -41.02 27.96 39.54
N ASP A 588 -40.67 26.94 40.32
CA ASP A 588 -40.93 26.90 41.75
C ASP A 588 -39.92 27.78 42.51
N ALA A 589 -40.35 28.31 43.65
CA ALA A 589 -39.53 29.22 44.45
C ALA A 589 -38.25 28.55 45.00
N GLY A 590 -38.27 27.22 45.23
CA GLY A 590 -37.12 26.46 45.70
C GLY A 590 -36.01 26.41 44.67
N SER A 591 -36.32 26.03 43.43
CA SER A 591 -35.39 26.02 42.30
C SER A 591 -34.86 27.42 41.99
N ILE A 592 -35.71 28.45 42.00
CA ILE A 592 -35.28 29.84 41.76
C ILE A 592 -34.26 30.26 42.83
N LEU A 593 -34.52 30.00 44.11
CA LEU A 593 -33.57 30.27 45.20
C LEU A 593 -32.30 29.42 45.10
N ALA A 594 -32.40 28.16 44.67
CA ALA A 594 -31.23 27.31 44.42
C ALA A 594 -30.35 27.82 43.27
N THR A 595 -30.92 28.57 42.31
CA THR A 595 -30.15 29.24 41.22
C THR A 595 -29.60 30.62 41.59
N ALA A 596 -29.95 31.16 42.77
CA ALA A 596 -29.51 32.49 43.20
C ALA A 596 -27.99 32.56 43.41
N THR A 597 -27.39 33.64 42.93
CA THR A 597 -25.95 33.90 43.01
C THR A 597 -25.67 35.02 44.01
N ASN A 598 -24.44 35.09 44.53
CA ASN A 598 -24.00 36.28 45.24
C ASN A 598 -23.77 37.43 44.24
N TRP A 599 -24.22 38.63 44.58
CA TRP A 599 -24.15 39.85 43.75
C TRP A 599 -23.22 40.87 44.42
N ASP A 600 -22.39 41.59 43.65
CA ASP A 600 -21.52 42.63 44.21
C ASP A 600 -22.37 43.88 44.53
N GLU A 601 -22.13 44.50 45.69
CA GLU A 601 -22.68 45.82 46.01
C GLU A 601 -21.79 46.92 45.39
N LEU A 602 -22.41 47.83 44.66
CA LEU A 602 -21.79 49.01 44.06
C LEU A 602 -22.41 50.26 44.66
N GLU A 603 -21.57 51.17 45.14
CA GLU A 603 -21.98 52.50 45.59
C GLU A 603 -21.81 53.48 44.43
N ILE A 604 -22.92 53.94 43.85
CA ILE A 604 -22.91 55.05 42.87
C ILE A 604 -23.16 56.35 43.64
N GLN A 605 -22.38 57.38 43.32
CA GLN A 605 -22.52 58.71 43.90
C GLN A 605 -23.16 59.64 42.87
N GLU A 606 -24.36 60.12 43.14
CA GLU A 606 -25.05 61.13 42.32
C GLU A 606 -24.98 62.49 43.01
N GLU A 607 -24.53 63.52 42.30
CA GLU A 607 -24.57 64.90 42.79
C GLU A 607 -25.98 65.47 42.57
N THR A 608 -26.67 65.85 43.65
CA THR A 608 -27.97 66.53 43.56
C THR A 608 -27.82 67.96 43.02
N GLU A 609 -28.91 68.55 42.54
CA GLU A 609 -28.97 69.98 42.15
C GLU A 609 -28.53 70.95 43.27
N SER A 610 -28.53 70.49 44.53
CA SER A 610 -28.05 71.19 45.71
C SER A 610 -26.57 70.97 46.07
N GLY A 611 -25.83 70.20 45.27
CA GLY A 611 -24.40 69.91 45.50
C GLY A 611 -24.11 68.90 46.62
N SER A 612 -25.10 68.12 47.06
CA SER A 612 -24.89 67.01 47.99
C SER A 612 -24.80 65.68 47.24
N SER A 613 -23.81 64.84 47.57
CA SER A 613 -23.68 63.51 46.97
C SER A 613 -24.58 62.49 47.67
N VAL A 614 -25.55 61.95 46.93
CA VAL A 614 -26.38 60.82 47.38
C VAL A 614 -25.68 59.52 46.96
N THR A 615 -25.45 58.63 47.91
CA THR A 615 -24.84 57.31 47.64
C THR A 615 -25.93 56.24 47.51
N SER A 616 -26.19 55.79 46.29
CA SER A 616 -27.12 54.69 46.00
C SER A 616 -26.38 53.35 46.02
N LYS A 617 -26.96 52.33 46.68
CA LYS A 617 -26.42 50.98 46.75
C LYS A 617 -27.14 50.07 45.75
N ILE A 618 -26.45 49.75 44.68
CA ILE A 618 -26.94 48.86 43.61
C ILE A 618 -26.30 47.48 43.80
N ARG A 619 -27.04 46.41 43.53
CA ARG A 619 -26.50 45.04 43.51
C ARG A 619 -26.55 44.50 42.09
N LEU A 620 -25.44 43.93 41.60
CA LEU A 620 -25.38 43.34 40.25
C LEU A 620 -24.80 41.92 40.24
N PRO A 621 -25.26 41.05 39.31
CA PRO A 621 -24.62 39.77 39.04
C PRO A 621 -23.13 39.92 38.70
N THR A 622 -22.32 39.03 39.26
CA THR A 622 -20.86 38.96 39.02
C THR A 622 -20.42 37.60 38.51
N GLN A 623 -21.37 36.69 38.40
CA GLN A 623 -21.21 35.28 38.06
C GLN A 623 -22.52 34.73 37.50
N PRO A 624 -22.46 33.74 36.61
CA PRO A 624 -23.64 33.09 36.09
C PRO A 624 -24.18 32.08 37.10
N SER A 625 -25.45 31.70 36.98
CA SER A 625 -26.07 30.68 37.83
C SER A 625 -25.38 29.31 37.71
N TRP A 626 -25.50 28.48 38.76
CA TRP A 626 -24.71 27.24 38.88
C TRP A 626 -24.93 26.25 37.72
N TYR A 627 -26.13 26.20 37.13
CA TYR A 627 -26.45 25.29 36.02
C TYR A 627 -25.69 25.69 34.73
N VAL A 628 -25.43 26.98 34.52
CA VAL A 628 -24.56 27.51 33.45
C VAL A 628 -23.11 27.07 33.67
N GLN A 629 -22.62 27.20 34.91
CA GLN A 629 -21.25 26.81 35.27
C GLN A 629 -21.06 25.29 35.13
N SER A 630 -22.04 24.50 35.58
CA SER A 630 -22.07 23.05 35.45
C SER A 630 -22.08 22.61 33.99
N PHE A 631 -22.94 23.19 33.16
CA PHE A 631 -23.00 22.95 31.71
C PHE A 631 -21.65 23.18 31.02
N LEU A 632 -21.03 24.35 31.24
CA LEU A 632 -19.74 24.70 30.64
C LEU A 632 -18.59 23.81 31.16
N PHE A 633 -18.62 23.43 32.44
CA PHE A 633 -17.63 22.55 33.03
C PHE A 633 -17.75 21.12 32.50
N SER A 634 -18.95 20.55 32.44
CA SER A 634 -19.19 19.22 31.86
C SER A 634 -18.84 19.18 30.37
N LEU A 635 -19.15 20.23 29.60
CA LEU A 635 -18.70 20.37 28.21
C LEU A 635 -17.17 20.34 28.10
N CYS A 636 -16.47 21.09 28.97
CA CYS A 636 -15.01 21.11 29.01
C CYS A 636 -14.43 19.74 29.42
N GLN A 637 -15.02 19.05 30.40
CA GLN A 637 -14.59 17.73 30.84
C GLN A 637 -14.69 16.71 29.69
N GLU A 638 -15.81 16.69 28.96
CA GLU A 638 -16.03 15.74 27.87
C GLU A 638 -15.12 16.01 26.66
N VAL A 639 -14.88 17.28 26.32
CA VAL A 639 -13.88 17.65 25.30
C VAL A 639 -12.48 17.21 25.70
N ASN A 640 -12.09 17.35 26.97
CA ASN A 640 -10.80 16.86 27.46
C ASN A 640 -10.73 15.33 27.50
N ARG A 641 -11.80 14.64 27.92
CA ARG A 641 -11.90 13.16 27.94
C ARG A 641 -11.65 12.54 26.57
N VAL A 642 -12.13 13.19 25.50
CA VAL A 642 -11.97 12.72 24.12
C VAL A 642 -10.61 13.08 23.52
N GLY A 643 -9.82 13.95 24.15
CA GLY A 643 -8.53 14.40 23.65
C GLY A 643 -8.67 15.63 22.73
N GLY A 644 -9.38 16.65 23.21
CA GLY A 644 -9.72 17.85 22.43
C GLY A 644 -8.55 18.68 21.90
N HIS A 645 -7.31 18.39 22.31
CA HIS A 645 -6.10 18.92 21.68
C HIS A 645 -5.87 18.42 20.25
N ALA A 646 -6.44 17.26 19.88
CA ALA A 646 -6.30 16.62 18.58
C ALA A 646 -7.61 16.57 17.76
N LEU A 647 -8.73 17.08 18.32
CA LEU A 647 -10.01 17.17 17.62
C LEU A 647 -9.91 18.08 16.38
N PRO A 648 -10.54 17.74 15.25
CA PRO A 648 -10.67 18.66 14.13
C PRO A 648 -11.34 19.97 14.55
N LYS A 649 -10.77 21.12 14.17
CA LYS A 649 -11.29 22.43 14.56
C LYS A 649 -12.75 22.66 14.14
N VAL A 650 -13.10 22.17 12.96
CA VAL A 650 -14.46 22.24 12.40
C VAL A 650 -15.46 21.55 13.33
N THR A 651 -15.13 20.35 13.82
CA THR A 651 -15.95 19.61 14.80
C THR A 651 -16.18 20.43 16.06
N LEU A 652 -15.14 21.03 16.63
CA LEU A 652 -15.25 21.82 17.85
C LEU A 652 -16.09 23.09 17.62
N GLN A 653 -15.83 23.82 16.53
CA GLN A 653 -16.62 25.00 16.14
C GLN A 653 -18.11 24.65 15.92
N GLU A 654 -18.40 23.55 15.22
CA GLU A 654 -19.77 23.09 14.98
C GLU A 654 -20.47 22.66 16.28
N MET A 655 -19.77 21.93 17.16
CA MET A 655 -20.30 21.53 18.47
C MET A 655 -20.63 22.74 19.35
N LEU A 656 -19.74 23.74 19.45
CA LEU A 656 -19.99 24.96 20.21
C LEU A 656 -21.15 25.78 19.63
N LYS A 657 -21.25 25.85 18.29
CA LYS A 657 -22.38 26.49 17.60
C LYS A 657 -23.70 25.75 17.87
N ASN A 658 -23.69 24.41 17.89
CA ASN A 658 -24.86 23.61 18.23
C ASN A 658 -25.27 23.79 19.70
N CYS A 659 -24.31 23.76 20.64
CA CYS A 659 -24.55 24.14 22.04
C CYS A 659 -25.27 25.49 22.14
N MET A 660 -24.74 26.54 21.52
CA MET A 660 -25.34 27.87 21.58
C MET A 660 -26.74 27.90 20.95
N GLY A 661 -26.93 27.27 19.78
CA GLY A 661 -28.22 27.20 19.09
C GLY A 661 -29.33 26.52 19.91
N GLN A 662 -28.97 25.53 20.72
CA GLN A 662 -29.86 24.80 21.64
C GLN A 662 -30.08 25.56 22.96
N VAL A 663 -29.04 26.20 23.53
CA VAL A 663 -29.18 27.13 24.66
C VAL A 663 -30.19 28.23 24.33
N ILE A 664 -30.09 28.84 23.14
CA ILE A 664 -31.04 29.86 22.68
C ILE A 664 -32.46 29.30 22.63
N ALA A 665 -32.65 28.07 22.13
CA ALA A 665 -33.97 27.43 22.08
C ALA A 665 -34.58 27.22 23.49
N ALA A 666 -33.75 26.90 24.48
CA ALA A 666 -34.20 26.77 25.87
C ALA A 666 -34.62 28.12 26.49
N TYR A 667 -33.92 29.22 26.15
CA TYR A 667 -34.35 30.57 26.54
C TYR A 667 -35.58 31.05 25.75
N GLU A 668 -35.71 30.73 24.46
CA GLU A 668 -36.92 30.99 23.67
C GLU A 668 -38.13 30.32 24.34
N GLN A 669 -38.03 29.02 24.67
CA GLN A 669 -39.06 28.27 25.41
C GLN A 669 -39.39 28.92 26.75
N LEU A 670 -38.40 29.35 27.54
CA LEU A 670 -38.63 30.05 28.81
C LEU A 670 -39.47 31.33 28.59
N THR A 671 -39.18 32.12 27.55
CA THR A 671 -39.95 33.34 27.26
C THR A 671 -41.36 33.07 26.72
N GLU A 672 -41.57 31.93 26.05
CA GLU A 672 -42.90 31.52 25.55
C GLU A 672 -43.78 30.96 26.67
N GLU A 673 -43.24 30.12 27.55
CA GLU A 673 -43.97 29.61 28.72
C GLU A 673 -44.40 30.73 29.69
N GLN A 674 -43.67 31.84 29.76
CA GLN A 674 -44.06 33.02 30.55
C GLN A 674 -45.26 33.79 29.98
N GLN A 675 -45.54 33.71 28.67
CA GLN A 675 -46.75 34.31 28.09
C GLN A 675 -48.01 33.50 28.41
N VAL A 676 -47.86 32.18 28.57
CA VAL A 676 -48.95 31.27 28.94
C VAL A 676 -49.05 31.22 30.47
N LYS A 677 -49.83 32.13 31.05
CA LYS A 677 -50.10 32.19 32.51
C LYS A 677 -50.70 30.87 33.04
N LYS A 678 -49.85 29.95 33.48
CA LYS A 678 -50.24 28.78 34.28
C LYS A 678 -50.43 29.21 35.74
N GLU A 679 -51.51 28.75 36.36
CA GLU A 679 -51.74 28.99 37.79
C GLU A 679 -50.67 28.27 38.62
N GLY A 680 -50.10 28.96 39.62
CA GLY A 680 -49.02 28.44 40.48
C GLY A 680 -47.58 28.78 40.06
N THR A 681 -47.37 29.44 38.91
CA THR A 681 -46.03 29.87 38.45
C THR A 681 -45.54 31.12 39.17
N PHE A 682 -44.29 31.13 39.67
CA PHE A 682 -43.71 32.32 40.31
C PHE A 682 -43.41 33.41 39.26
N PRO A 683 -43.80 34.69 39.50
CA PRO A 683 -43.63 35.75 38.51
C PRO A 683 -42.15 36.06 38.24
N MET A 684 -41.85 36.41 36.99
CA MET A 684 -40.53 36.83 36.56
C MET A 684 -40.18 38.20 37.18
N THR A 685 -39.18 38.24 38.05
CA THR A 685 -38.71 39.49 38.68
C THR A 685 -37.58 40.12 37.88
N GLN A 686 -37.42 41.44 37.98
CA GLN A 686 -36.30 42.18 37.39
C GLN A 686 -34.94 41.56 37.77
N ASN A 687 -34.78 41.13 39.02
CA ASN A 687 -33.54 40.47 39.48
C ASN A 687 -33.30 39.12 38.76
N ARG A 688 -34.36 38.34 38.50
CA ARG A 688 -34.25 37.08 37.73
C ARG A 688 -33.94 37.38 36.26
N ALA A 689 -34.55 38.41 35.67
CA ALA A 689 -34.25 38.86 34.32
C ALA A 689 -32.78 39.32 34.18
N LEU A 690 -32.26 40.09 35.14
CA LEU A 690 -30.84 40.51 35.20
C LEU A 690 -29.87 39.32 35.29
N GLN A 691 -30.17 38.30 36.12
CA GLN A 691 -29.34 37.09 36.19
C GLN A 691 -29.35 36.32 34.86
N LEU A 692 -30.53 36.12 34.25
CA LEU A 692 -30.66 35.40 32.98
C LEU A 692 -30.02 36.15 31.82
N LEU A 693 -30.08 37.49 31.82
CA LEU A 693 -29.35 38.35 30.89
C LEU A 693 -27.83 38.22 31.07
N TYR A 694 -27.34 38.16 32.31
CA TYR A 694 -25.94 37.89 32.61
C TYR A 694 -25.52 36.49 32.11
N ASP A 695 -26.30 35.46 32.42
CA ASP A 695 -26.08 34.06 32.01
C ASP A 695 -25.98 33.94 30.49
N LEU A 696 -26.95 34.51 29.75
CA LEU A 696 -26.99 34.49 28.28
C LEU A 696 -25.83 35.26 27.65
N ARG A 697 -25.53 36.48 28.14
CA ARG A 697 -24.39 37.27 27.66
C ARG A 697 -23.06 36.55 27.93
N TYR A 698 -22.91 35.89 29.08
CA TYR A 698 -21.73 35.09 29.42
C TYR A 698 -21.57 33.86 28.51
N LEU A 699 -22.65 33.07 28.33
CA LEU A 699 -22.67 31.93 27.42
C LEU A 699 -22.34 32.31 25.98
N ASN A 700 -22.89 33.42 25.49
CA ASN A 700 -22.59 33.95 24.16
C ASN A 700 -21.08 34.23 24.00
N ILE A 701 -20.45 34.91 24.98
CA ILE A 701 -19.01 35.23 24.92
C ILE A 701 -18.13 33.96 25.00
N VAL A 702 -18.53 32.96 25.79
CA VAL A 702 -17.76 31.73 26.00
C VAL A 702 -17.87 30.74 24.83
N LEU A 703 -19.06 30.60 24.22
CA LEU A 703 -19.32 29.63 23.17
C LEU A 703 -19.08 30.17 21.74
N THR A 704 -19.06 31.49 21.53
CA THR A 704 -18.76 32.06 20.21
C THR A 704 -17.27 32.34 20.01
N SER A 705 -16.62 31.53 19.17
CA SER A 705 -15.21 31.71 18.82
C SER A 705 -15.01 32.87 17.84
N LYS A 706 -14.25 33.90 18.23
CA LYS A 706 -14.00 35.11 17.43
C LYS A 706 -12.92 34.92 16.32
N GLY A 707 -12.34 33.72 16.18
CA GLY A 707 -11.04 33.54 15.51
C GLY A 707 -11.00 33.66 13.98
N GLU A 708 -12.07 33.37 13.24
CA GLU A 708 -12.02 33.28 11.76
C GLU A 708 -12.98 34.22 11.01
N GLU A 709 -14.20 34.48 11.52
CA GLU A 709 -15.17 35.33 10.79
C GLU A 709 -14.78 36.82 10.76
N VAL A 710 -13.96 37.31 11.69
CA VAL A 710 -13.56 38.73 11.77
C VAL A 710 -12.80 39.23 10.52
N LYS A 711 -12.24 38.33 9.70
CA LYS A 711 -11.58 38.67 8.43
C LYS A 711 -12.54 38.79 7.24
N SER A 712 -13.80 38.42 7.41
CA SER A 712 -14.89 38.59 6.44
C SER A 712 -16.05 39.24 7.16
N GLY A 713 -16.07 40.59 7.21
CA GLY A 713 -16.98 41.42 8.02
C GLY A 713 -18.49 41.23 7.74
N ARG A 714 -19.01 40.06 8.11
CA ARG A 714 -20.35 39.52 7.86
C ARG A 714 -20.80 38.54 8.96
N SER A 715 -20.14 38.51 10.12
CA SER A 715 -20.71 37.93 11.33
C SER A 715 -21.88 38.81 11.78
N LYS A 716 -23.04 38.65 11.13
CA LYS A 716 -24.28 39.21 11.65
C LYS A 716 -24.51 38.60 13.04
N PRO A 717 -24.83 39.40 14.07
CA PRO A 717 -25.33 38.83 15.31
C PRO A 717 -26.52 37.91 15.01
N ASP A 718 -26.63 36.80 15.74
CA ASP A 718 -27.75 35.88 15.54
C ASP A 718 -29.02 36.56 16.06
N SER A 719 -29.90 36.92 15.13
CA SER A 719 -31.18 37.59 15.40
C SER A 719 -32.07 36.86 16.40
N ARG A 720 -31.83 35.58 16.69
CA ARG A 720 -32.49 34.86 17.79
C ARG A 720 -31.96 35.29 19.16
N ILE A 721 -30.64 35.44 19.31
CA ILE A 721 -30.02 35.96 20.55
C ILE A 721 -30.51 37.37 20.81
N GLU A 722 -30.55 38.23 19.79
CA GLU A 722 -31.03 39.61 19.92
C GLU A 722 -32.47 39.64 20.42
N LYS A 723 -33.40 38.91 19.81
CA LYS A 723 -34.81 38.82 20.26
C LYS A 723 -34.97 38.31 21.70
N VAL A 724 -34.18 37.31 22.11
CA VAL A 724 -34.21 36.81 23.49
C VAL A 724 -33.65 37.86 24.45
N THR A 725 -32.61 38.57 24.04
CA THR A 725 -31.98 39.66 24.80
C THR A 725 -32.96 40.83 24.98
N GLU A 726 -33.58 41.30 23.89
CA GLU A 726 -34.64 42.32 23.90
C GLU A 726 -35.82 41.93 24.81
N ARG A 727 -36.26 40.66 24.78
CA ARG A 727 -37.32 40.14 25.66
C ARG A 727 -36.92 40.17 27.14
N LEU A 728 -35.65 39.90 27.48
CA LEU A 728 -35.14 39.97 28.84
C LEU A 728 -34.91 41.42 29.31
N GLU A 729 -34.47 42.29 28.40
CA GLU A 729 -34.26 43.72 28.65
C GLU A 729 -35.60 44.46 28.85
N ALA A 730 -36.66 44.08 28.13
CA ALA A 730 -38.01 44.59 28.33
C ALA A 730 -38.66 44.23 29.70
N LEU A 731 -38.01 43.39 30.50
CA LEU A 731 -38.42 43.03 31.87
C LEU A 731 -37.61 43.80 32.95
N ILE A 732 -36.75 44.72 32.52
CA ILE A 732 -35.88 45.56 33.36
C ILE A 732 -36.26 47.02 33.10
N ASP A 733 -36.23 47.87 34.13
CA ASP A 733 -36.45 49.30 33.92
C ASP A 733 -35.36 49.89 33.00
N PRO A 734 -35.71 50.75 32.02
CA PRO A 734 -34.74 51.27 31.05
C PRO A 734 -33.66 52.17 31.67
N PHE A 735 -33.96 52.91 32.75
CA PHE A 735 -32.95 53.73 33.44
C PHE A 735 -31.97 52.82 34.20
N ASP A 736 -32.50 51.83 34.92
CA ASP A 736 -31.69 50.78 35.57
C ASP A 736 -30.80 50.07 34.55
N LEU A 737 -31.33 49.69 33.38
CA LEU A 737 -30.58 48.96 32.35
C LEU A 737 -29.38 49.77 31.81
N ASP A 738 -29.56 51.07 31.57
CA ASP A 738 -28.48 51.96 31.12
C ASP A 738 -27.39 52.13 32.20
N VAL A 739 -27.78 52.30 33.46
CA VAL A 739 -26.84 52.39 34.60
C VAL A 739 -26.11 51.06 34.82
N PHE A 740 -26.81 49.93 34.73
CA PHE A 740 -26.25 48.61 35.04
C PHE A 740 -25.37 48.06 33.92
N THR A 741 -25.66 48.35 32.65
CA THR A 741 -24.97 47.79 31.48
C THR A 741 -23.43 47.94 31.48
N PRO A 742 -22.82 49.11 31.78
CA PRO A 742 -21.36 49.24 31.82
C PRO A 742 -20.72 48.40 32.95
N HIS A 743 -21.34 48.37 34.13
CA HIS A 743 -20.86 47.58 35.26
C HIS A 743 -21.02 46.07 35.02
N LEU A 744 -22.16 45.64 34.49
CA LEU A 744 -22.44 44.26 34.10
C LEU A 744 -21.46 43.78 33.02
N SER A 745 -21.14 44.63 32.04
CA SER A 745 -20.13 44.35 31.01
C SER A 745 -18.71 44.23 31.59
N SER A 746 -18.36 45.06 32.58
CA SER A 746 -17.09 44.94 33.31
C SER A 746 -16.99 43.64 34.11
N ASN A 747 -18.07 43.26 34.81
CA ASN A 747 -18.18 42.00 35.54
C ASN A 747 -18.06 40.78 34.62
N LEU A 748 -18.77 40.78 33.48
CA LEU A 748 -18.67 39.74 32.46
C LEU A 748 -17.24 39.59 31.94
N ASN A 749 -16.58 40.69 31.55
CA ASN A 749 -15.20 40.65 31.05
C ASN A 749 -14.22 40.15 32.13
N ARG A 750 -14.36 40.58 33.39
CA ARG A 750 -13.56 40.11 34.53
C ARG A 750 -13.70 38.60 34.72
N LEU A 751 -14.93 38.08 34.64
CA LEU A 751 -15.18 36.65 34.79
C LEU A 751 -14.65 35.84 33.60
N VAL A 752 -14.97 36.23 32.37
CA VAL A 752 -14.50 35.54 31.15
C VAL A 752 -12.97 35.42 31.14
N GLN A 753 -12.25 36.46 31.55
CA GLN A 753 -10.80 36.40 31.70
C GLN A 753 -10.34 35.37 32.75
N ARG A 754 -11.01 35.30 33.90
CA ARG A 754 -10.69 34.31 34.96
C ARG A 754 -10.98 32.88 34.53
N THR A 755 -12.10 32.64 33.86
CA THR A 755 -12.53 31.30 33.42
C THR A 755 -11.88 30.85 32.11
N SER A 756 -11.21 31.75 31.37
CA SER A 756 -10.55 31.44 30.09
C SER A 756 -9.54 30.29 30.16
N VAL A 757 -8.82 30.15 31.28
CA VAL A 757 -7.86 29.06 31.50
C VAL A 757 -8.56 27.76 31.90
N LEU A 758 -9.64 27.86 32.68
CA LEU A 758 -10.43 26.70 33.14
C LEU A 758 -11.16 26.02 31.98
N PHE A 759 -11.73 26.80 31.07
CA PHE A 759 -12.46 26.28 29.91
C PHE A 759 -11.58 26.09 28.67
N GLY A 760 -10.40 26.71 28.62
CA GLY A 760 -9.26 26.35 27.76
C GLY A 760 -9.60 26.14 26.28
N LEU A 761 -9.88 24.87 25.92
CA LEU A 761 -10.25 24.45 24.56
C LEU A 761 -11.60 25.04 24.10
N VAL A 762 -12.57 25.21 25.02
CA VAL A 762 -13.90 25.78 24.73
C VAL A 762 -13.82 27.28 24.43
N THR A 763 -13.08 28.04 25.24
CA THR A 763 -12.93 29.50 25.13
C THR A 763 -11.91 29.98 24.08
N GLY A 764 -11.19 29.05 23.45
CA GLY A 764 -10.16 29.33 22.46
C GLY A 764 -8.84 29.85 23.04
N THR A 765 -7.72 29.54 22.37
CA THR A 765 -6.36 29.94 22.81
C THR A 765 -6.03 31.42 22.58
N GLU A 766 -6.85 32.15 21.81
CA GLU A 766 -6.57 33.54 21.43
C GLU A 766 -6.86 34.55 22.55
N ASN A 767 -7.72 34.20 23.51
CA ASN A 767 -8.09 35.06 24.65
C ASN A 767 -7.05 35.05 25.80
N GLN A 768 -6.00 34.21 25.72
CA GLN A 768 -5.18 33.84 26.88
C GLN A 768 -4.12 34.89 27.31
N PHE A 769 -3.96 36.00 26.60
CA PHE A 769 -2.86 36.96 26.80
C PHE A 769 -3.26 38.44 26.85
N ALA A 770 -4.44 38.76 27.39
CA ALA A 770 -4.70 40.13 27.87
C ALA A 770 -3.76 40.45 29.05
N SER A 771 -2.99 41.53 28.94
CA SER A 771 -2.03 41.91 30.00
C SER A 771 -2.76 42.28 31.29
N ARG A 772 -2.40 41.64 32.41
CA ARG A 772 -2.97 41.94 33.73
C ARG A 772 -2.54 43.33 34.18
N SER A 773 -3.46 44.30 34.18
CA SER A 773 -3.20 45.68 34.63
C SER A 773 -3.84 46.04 35.98
N SER A 774 -4.53 45.11 36.65
CA SER A 774 -5.22 45.34 37.93
C SER A 774 -4.45 44.79 39.14
N THR A 775 -4.21 45.66 40.13
CA THR A 775 -3.80 45.28 41.49
C THR A 775 -4.81 44.31 42.12
N PHE A 776 -4.33 43.23 42.74
CA PHE A 776 -5.17 42.16 43.26
C PHE A 776 -5.56 42.45 44.73
N ASN A 777 -6.72 43.06 44.97
CA ASN A 777 -7.28 43.18 46.31
C ASN A 777 -7.89 41.83 46.74
N SER A 778 -7.43 41.28 47.87
CA SER A 778 -7.68 39.89 48.29
C SER A 778 -8.99 39.68 49.06
N GLN A 779 -10.06 40.39 48.72
CA GLN A 779 -11.34 40.37 49.46
C GLN A 779 -12.57 40.44 48.54
N GLU A 780 -12.60 39.64 47.47
CA GLU A 780 -13.87 39.36 46.77
C GLU A 780 -14.61 38.21 47.48
N PRO A 781 -15.92 38.33 47.74
CA PRO A 781 -16.70 37.28 48.38
C PRO A 781 -16.90 36.08 47.45
N HIS A 782 -16.67 34.86 47.96
CA HIS A 782 -16.87 33.61 47.24
C HIS A 782 -18.17 32.92 47.65
N ASN A 783 -18.70 32.01 46.82
CA ASN A 783 -19.92 31.22 47.07
C ASN A 783 -19.76 30.12 48.15
N ILE A 784 -18.93 30.36 49.15
CA ILE A 784 -18.91 29.55 50.37
C ILE A 784 -19.77 30.32 51.36
N LEU A 785 -20.91 29.75 51.77
CA LEU A 785 -21.76 30.31 52.80
C LEU A 785 -20.90 30.60 54.05
N PRO A 786 -20.66 31.86 54.43
CA PRO A 786 -19.63 32.19 55.40
C PRO A 786 -20.13 31.91 56.81
N LEU A 787 -19.97 30.67 57.25
CA LEU A 787 -20.32 30.20 58.60
C LEU A 787 -19.54 30.93 59.73
N ALA A 788 -18.52 31.71 59.35
CA ALA A 788 -17.88 32.72 60.19
C ALA A 788 -17.37 33.88 59.32
N SER A 789 -17.21 35.06 59.91
CA SER A 789 -16.55 36.20 59.25
C SER A 789 -15.14 35.80 58.79
N SER A 790 -14.78 36.19 57.57
CA SER A 790 -13.58 35.72 56.87
C SER A 790 -12.28 36.13 57.57
N GLN A 791 -11.75 35.26 58.43
CA GLN A 791 -10.37 35.36 58.90
C GLN A 791 -9.39 35.02 57.76
N ILE A 792 -8.29 35.79 57.72
CA ILE A 792 -7.22 35.70 56.72
C ILE A 792 -6.65 34.27 56.69
N ARG A 793 -6.96 33.48 55.67
CA ARG A 793 -6.41 32.14 55.49
C ARG A 793 -5.12 32.18 54.67
N PHE A 794 -4.02 31.80 55.33
CA PHE A 794 -2.69 31.53 54.79
C PHE A 794 -2.03 32.64 53.96
N GLY A 795 -1.21 33.45 54.65
CA GLY A 795 -0.24 34.32 53.99
C GLY A 795 0.85 33.52 53.26
N LEU A 796 0.91 33.73 51.94
CA LEU A 796 2.10 33.64 51.07
C LEU A 796 3.15 32.56 51.40
N LEU A 797 3.13 31.45 50.65
CA LEU A 797 4.38 30.77 50.29
C LEU A 797 5.31 31.79 49.60
N PRO A 798 6.57 31.95 50.04
CA PRO A 798 7.46 32.98 49.52
C PRO A 798 7.99 32.60 48.13
N LEU A 799 7.22 32.94 47.09
CA LEU A 799 7.72 32.96 45.72
C LEU A 799 8.75 34.10 45.60
N SER A 800 9.99 33.73 45.25
CA SER A 800 11.11 34.66 45.15
C SER A 800 10.79 35.83 44.20
N MET A 801 10.97 37.06 44.68
CA MET A 801 10.70 38.29 43.93
C MET A 801 11.58 38.37 42.67
N ALA A 802 10.99 38.06 41.52
CA ALA A 802 11.67 38.13 40.23
C ALA A 802 11.98 39.58 39.86
N SER A 803 13.28 39.90 39.76
CA SER A 803 13.79 41.24 39.43
C SER A 803 13.27 41.73 38.07
N THR A 804 12.55 42.86 38.06
CA THR A 804 12.03 43.53 36.88
C THR A 804 13.13 44.24 36.07
N ARG A 805 13.92 43.47 35.29
CA ARG A 805 14.80 44.06 34.27
C ARG A 805 13.96 44.55 33.08
N LYS A 806 13.78 45.87 32.97
CA LYS A 806 13.21 46.53 31.78
C LYS A 806 14.00 46.14 30.53
N ALA A 807 13.32 45.59 29.53
CA ALA A 807 13.92 45.33 28.22
C ALA A 807 14.15 46.67 27.49
N LYS A 808 15.40 46.94 27.12
CA LYS A 808 15.78 48.13 26.35
C LYS A 808 15.59 47.85 24.86
N ALA A 809 14.71 48.60 24.21
CA ALA A 809 14.57 48.55 22.75
C ALA A 809 15.86 49.08 22.08
N THR A 810 16.33 48.38 21.05
CA THR A 810 17.46 48.81 20.20
C THR A 810 17.01 49.02 18.77
N SER A 811 17.02 50.29 18.36
CA SER A 811 16.93 50.71 16.97
C SER A 811 18.23 50.40 16.21
N ARG A 812 18.14 50.32 14.87
CA ARG A 812 19.30 50.22 13.96
C ARG A 812 20.02 51.58 13.88
N GLY A 813 21.36 51.56 13.75
CA GLY A 813 22.14 52.76 13.44
C GLY A 813 23.66 52.54 13.46
N VAL A 814 24.25 52.53 12.26
CA VAL A 814 25.68 52.66 11.89
C VAL A 814 26.36 53.77 12.73
N GLU A 815 27.60 53.69 13.23
CA GLU A 815 28.86 53.76 12.46
C GLU A 815 30.13 53.43 13.30
N THR A 816 31.29 53.52 12.65
CA THR A 816 32.61 53.00 13.07
C THR A 816 33.49 54.06 13.74
N GLN A 817 34.25 53.71 14.78
CA GLN A 817 35.67 54.12 14.88
C GLN A 817 36.46 53.28 15.90
N ALA A 818 37.76 53.14 15.65
CA ALA A 818 38.68 52.31 16.43
C ALA A 818 39.62 53.14 17.29
N GLN A 819 40.15 52.56 18.37
CA GLN A 819 41.52 52.86 18.78
C GLN A 819 42.21 51.70 19.50
N VAL A 820 43.53 51.69 19.40
CA VAL A 820 44.45 50.61 19.76
C VAL A 820 45.26 51.00 20.99
N SER A 821 45.52 50.06 21.91
CA SER A 821 46.80 49.99 22.61
C SER A 821 47.03 48.60 23.21
N ALA A 822 48.29 48.18 23.28
CA ALA A 822 48.70 46.81 23.58
C ALA A 822 49.76 46.77 24.70
N LYS A 823 49.95 45.60 25.32
CA LYS A 823 51.29 45.17 25.78
C LYS A 823 51.42 43.65 25.86
N ARG A 824 52.48 43.14 25.25
CA ARG A 824 52.96 41.74 25.28
C ARG A 824 54.02 41.54 26.37
N ARG A 825 54.17 40.29 26.84
CA ARG A 825 55.42 39.50 27.04
C ARG A 825 55.02 38.18 27.72
N GLY A 826 55.58 37.00 27.43
CA GLY A 826 56.53 36.59 26.39
C GLY A 826 56.77 35.06 26.51
N SER A 827 56.99 34.37 25.40
CA SER A 827 57.42 32.96 25.28
C SER A 827 58.97 32.90 25.06
N PRO A 828 59.66 31.75 24.81
CA PRO A 828 59.24 30.34 24.64
C PRO A 828 59.99 29.39 25.62
N SER A 829 60.39 28.11 25.40
CA SER A 829 60.36 27.13 24.27
C SER A 829 60.61 25.70 24.78
N SER A 830 60.15 24.67 24.02
CA SER A 830 60.67 23.27 23.94
C SER A 830 60.67 22.39 25.22
N SER A 831 60.45 21.06 25.19
CA SER A 831 60.27 20.07 24.11
C SER A 831 59.59 18.80 24.65
N ASN A 832 58.85 18.04 23.81
CA ASN A 832 58.32 16.70 24.13
C ASN A 832 59.45 15.63 24.23
N PRO A 833 59.21 14.51 24.94
CA PRO A 833 58.71 13.31 24.25
C PRO A 833 57.60 12.52 24.98
N LEU A 834 56.84 11.73 24.22
CA LEU A 834 55.88 10.70 24.66
C LEU A 834 56.63 9.37 24.94
N PRO A 835 56.14 8.43 25.79
CA PRO A 835 55.09 7.48 25.35
C PRO A 835 54.14 6.86 26.42
N HIS A 836 53.07 6.24 25.90
CA HIS A 836 52.21 5.16 26.46
C HIS A 836 51.75 5.15 27.94
N SER A 837 50.42 5.19 28.15
CA SER A 837 49.60 4.03 28.60
C SER A 837 48.17 4.46 28.98
N ALA A 838 47.28 3.49 29.29
CA ALA A 838 45.83 3.65 29.18
C ALA A 838 45.07 4.02 30.49
N SER A 839 43.80 4.37 30.30
CA SER A 839 42.68 4.35 31.26
C SER A 839 42.55 5.48 32.31
N LYS A 840 41.59 6.40 32.07
CA LYS A 840 40.43 6.72 32.96
C LYS A 840 39.60 7.88 32.37
N PRO A 841 38.26 7.89 32.53
CA PRO A 841 37.41 9.00 32.10
C PRO A 841 37.40 10.16 33.13
N PRO A 842 37.27 11.42 32.70
CA PRO A 842 37.05 12.58 33.58
C PRO A 842 35.58 12.66 34.07
N PRO A 843 35.30 13.46 35.12
CA PRO A 843 34.15 13.22 36.01
C PRO A 843 32.81 13.84 35.58
N ALA A 844 31.73 13.32 36.17
CA ALA A 844 30.36 13.73 35.91
C ALA A 844 30.04 15.18 36.33
N PHE A 845 29.45 15.95 35.41
CA PHE A 845 28.79 17.22 35.73
C PHE A 845 27.48 16.98 36.48
N ARG A 846 27.50 17.13 37.81
CA ARG A 846 26.29 17.19 38.65
C ARG A 846 25.55 18.52 38.45
N ASN A 847 24.53 18.52 37.61
CA ASN A 847 23.67 19.69 37.42
C ASN A 847 22.67 19.81 38.59
N LYS A 848 22.96 20.69 39.57
CA LYS A 848 22.23 20.79 40.85
C LYS A 848 20.78 21.31 40.77
N GLN A 849 20.29 21.74 39.61
CA GLN A 849 18.95 22.35 39.47
C GLN A 849 17.78 21.36 39.40
N LEU A 850 18.01 20.07 39.12
CA LEU A 850 16.94 19.07 39.08
C LEU A 850 16.49 18.57 40.46
N GLY A 851 17.34 18.71 41.50
CA GLY A 851 17.03 18.20 42.85
C GLY A 851 15.91 18.96 43.58
N THR A 852 15.78 20.26 43.34
CA THR A 852 14.83 21.12 44.06
C THR A 852 13.39 20.94 43.58
N ILE A 853 13.19 20.69 42.29
CA ILE A 853 11.86 20.42 41.71
C ILE A 853 11.32 19.08 42.24
N TRP A 854 12.19 18.06 42.37
CA TRP A 854 11.80 16.72 42.79
C TRP A 854 11.28 16.63 44.24
N GLN A 855 11.72 17.53 45.14
CA GLN A 855 11.23 17.56 46.52
C GLN A 855 9.89 18.28 46.68
N CYS A 856 9.61 19.33 45.91
CA CYS A 856 8.33 20.05 46.01
C CYS A 856 7.13 19.22 45.52
N THR A 857 7.28 18.50 44.41
CA THR A 857 6.16 17.71 43.83
C THR A 857 5.78 16.51 44.71
N LYS A 858 6.74 15.94 45.45
CA LYS A 858 6.51 14.76 46.30
C LYS A 858 5.78 15.10 47.62
N ALA A 859 5.82 16.36 48.06
CA ALA A 859 5.11 16.83 49.24
C ALA A 859 3.61 17.07 49.00
N ALA A 860 3.21 17.37 47.75
CA ALA A 860 1.81 17.65 47.40
C ALA A 860 0.94 16.39 47.20
N PHE A 861 1.56 15.24 46.92
CA PHE A 861 0.84 14.01 46.52
C PHE A 861 0.72 12.92 47.60
N ASN A 862 1.38 13.08 48.76
CA ASN A 862 1.43 12.06 49.82
C ASN A 862 0.64 12.44 51.10
N GLY A 863 -0.22 13.47 51.05
CA GLY A 863 -1.03 13.91 52.19
C GLY A 863 -2.49 13.47 52.09
N GLY A 864 -2.90 12.44 52.84
CA GLY A 864 -4.30 12.27 53.25
C GLY A 864 -5.13 11.21 52.52
N ALA A 865 -4.68 9.96 52.49
CA ALA A 865 -5.62 8.84 52.41
C ALA A 865 -6.26 8.64 53.80
N THR A 866 -7.46 9.19 54.00
CA THR A 866 -8.33 8.91 55.16
C THR A 866 -9.77 8.84 54.69
N GLU A 867 -10.40 7.68 54.83
CA GLU A 867 -11.82 7.50 54.56
C GLU A 867 -12.66 8.38 55.50
N TYR A 868 -13.48 9.27 54.94
CA TYR A 868 -14.65 9.80 55.63
C TYR A 868 -15.90 9.37 54.88
N LYS A 869 -16.49 8.26 55.34
CA LYS A 869 -17.90 7.95 55.07
C LYS A 869 -18.76 9.05 55.71
N VAL A 870 -19.23 9.99 54.90
CA VAL A 870 -20.34 10.88 55.28
C VAL A 870 -21.58 10.37 54.57
N SER A 871 -22.35 9.54 55.27
CA SER A 871 -23.70 9.17 54.85
C SER A 871 -24.61 10.40 55.00
N LEU A 872 -24.82 11.14 53.91
CA LEU A 872 -25.86 12.16 53.85
C LEU A 872 -27.16 11.53 53.35
N SER A 873 -27.87 10.90 54.27
CA SER A 873 -29.30 10.65 54.13
C SER A 873 -30.04 11.98 54.19
N LEU A 874 -30.46 12.49 53.03
CA LEU A 874 -31.46 13.56 52.95
C LEU A 874 -32.76 12.94 52.48
N SER A 875 -33.66 12.77 53.44
CA SER A 875 -35.07 12.47 53.19
C SER A 875 -35.76 13.73 52.71
N LEU A 876 -36.16 13.74 51.43
CA LEU A 876 -37.40 14.33 50.90
C LEU A 876 -37.60 13.86 49.46
#